data_AF-A0AA85G5B3-F1
#
_entry.id   AF-A0AA85G5B3-F1
#
_cell.length_a   1.000
_cell.length_b   1.000
_cell.length_c   1.000
_cell.angle_alpha   90.00
_cell.angle_beta   90.00
_cell.angle_gamma   90.00
#
_symmetry.space_group_name_H-M   'P 1'
#
loop_
_entity.id
_entity.type
_entity.pdbx_description
1 polymer ?
#
loop_
_entity_poly.entity_id
_entity_poly.type
_entity_poly.pdbx_seq_one_letter_code
_entity_poly.pdbx_strand_id
1 'polypeptide(L)'
;MFKEVKPEVTDFIEQSRKQRTERRDAKAKALSAVVIQKNWRCFVVRRNVIRGFRSEFDLKILEGSDVKVTHLIPATELLRYVKYLKFQYNSKLDYERFLVLIRYIVNSVDTGDFKVSYVSLALRKPTLVEWIITTKWLFSTVAEHMSSLDPSIPSDSKVLNLFLSFLLIHTNCCQWSLVQDEKLKHAMNRLATTFLQHLVQKRLFEHLNAVLQKGLARHTPALTKVSLTGIFTIAMRPLIYEKFPQELVISFTRNILTVPGFILHINSMMNEAYDIIVNERLCSRIIMTLYDSSKEFNILLSKLDGSYVLCLIANLIQLSLLETDILASHCTEFCIVLSKSMHYLGTYVGSKKSNLCSWHPILGWFAQSIDNSLQSAMSFVTSQLRLLWNGRMVRLLFADLYAQAELNLPELSASEGGSSSTCHLHPANTSCATNQHGPGVPSKAEKLAVLGLLPPISRMGGSRSTGSDIDGYGHRVRHGLSNFLRQISNSSAYRARFRNKKEITNNYIPNLSTGRSDSPGPSDLPKSLKAVCMLYCFTSGSLKEIRSAILAGLSLGDLLPRMWRLISCCGSVRDWVHVIMNSQSVCHLEPHESHLMQIFASATSNLLSILDDAELFELKKSFTIDELCSMGSFFNHLIYESVIMVPDPNQLKLWSPSCKDGNKLNKTNESIALHNNNKSTVQSDSSSTVMPNLFTICLRLLSVIYERDSRHLFTPPNFWLISNLKVPAFLADLRKPKPHATFLLKHIPHIIPHKERVILFRDFVREDKASLGIHTRTNWLTDDGPVGAVITVHRNRIVEDGYQQLANLTSPQLRMKIRVQFVNEMGLDEVGIDLDGVFKEFLEETLRRVFDPSLNLFRVTNDQRLYPSPTSHLQESHLQLFEFLGKMLAKAVYECIVVDVPFANFFLTQLLGREKAGCYSFLDELATLDKELYKSLSYIKHYDGDVSDLEFTYSYAEDCLGQVIIHDLCPGGRQISVTNDVKISYVHSVAHFRMYKQIRAQTASFIRGFYSILNPDWLAMFSPSELQTLISGDSSSMDIDDLRQHTRYSGGFHSNHRVIRWLWDILRRDFDDRERSLFLKFVTSCSRPPLLGFANLEPPFCIRCVHYTNEDQDVGDTLGSVLKGFLGVVGRREEVSRLPTASTCFNLLKLPNYSSRSALKEKLRYAINSHAGFELS
;
A
#
# COMPACT_ATOMS: atom_id res chain seq x y z
N MET A 1 -47.26 -24.71 -94.98
CA MET A 1 -47.37 -23.52 -95.85
C MET A 1 -47.63 -22.29 -94.98
N PHE A 2 -46.64 -21.90 -94.15
CA PHE A 2 -46.59 -20.54 -93.64
C PHE A 2 -46.28 -19.68 -94.86
N LYS A 3 -47.30 -19.01 -95.41
CA LYS A 3 -47.12 -18.07 -96.51
C LYS A 3 -46.13 -17.02 -96.05
N GLU A 4 -44.99 -16.94 -96.73
CA GLU A 4 -44.05 -15.83 -96.62
C GLU A 4 -44.85 -14.54 -96.65
N VAL A 5 -44.90 -13.88 -95.49
CA VAL A 5 -45.47 -12.55 -95.39
C VAL A 5 -44.54 -11.68 -96.22
N LYS A 6 -45.06 -11.08 -97.30
CA LYS A 6 -44.29 -10.18 -98.15
C LYS A 6 -43.57 -9.15 -97.26
N PRO A 7 -42.27 -8.87 -97.48
CA PRO A 7 -41.48 -7.97 -96.64
C PRO A 7 -42.15 -6.60 -96.44
N GLU A 8 -42.85 -6.11 -97.47
CA GLU A 8 -43.64 -4.86 -97.43
C GLU A 8 -44.74 -4.83 -96.35
N VAL A 9 -45.36 -5.98 -96.04
CA VAL A 9 -46.45 -6.06 -95.05
C VAL A 9 -45.90 -6.17 -93.63
N THR A 10 -44.79 -6.88 -93.44
CA THR A 10 -44.04 -6.89 -92.16
C THR A 10 -43.44 -5.53 -91.84
N ASP A 11 -42.85 -4.86 -92.83
CA ASP A 11 -42.30 -3.50 -92.68
C ASP A 11 -43.41 -2.51 -92.34
N PHE A 12 -44.58 -2.59 -92.99
CA PHE A 12 -45.73 -1.74 -92.66
C PHE A 12 -46.25 -1.97 -91.23
N ILE A 13 -46.31 -3.23 -90.79
CA ILE A 13 -46.75 -3.59 -89.43
C ILE A 13 -45.73 -3.15 -88.39
N GLU A 14 -44.42 -3.33 -88.63
CA GLU A 14 -43.35 -2.86 -87.75
C GLU A 14 -43.30 -1.34 -87.70
N GLN A 15 -43.44 -0.65 -88.83
CA GLN A 15 -43.48 0.82 -88.90
C GLN A 15 -44.73 1.36 -88.19
N SER A 16 -45.88 0.70 -88.32
CA SER A 16 -47.10 1.02 -87.56
C SER A 16 -46.93 0.74 -86.06
N ARG A 17 -46.24 -0.34 -85.68
CA ARG A 17 -45.95 -0.68 -84.28
C ARG A 17 -44.97 0.33 -83.67
N LYS A 18 -43.93 0.71 -84.41
CA LYS A 18 -42.94 1.74 -84.07
C LYS A 18 -43.62 3.10 -83.89
N GLN A 19 -44.51 3.50 -84.80
CA GLN A 19 -45.32 4.71 -84.65
C GLN A 19 -46.27 4.64 -83.44
N ARG A 20 -46.86 3.48 -83.13
CA ARG A 20 -47.69 3.32 -81.92
C ARG A 20 -46.87 3.42 -80.64
N THR A 21 -45.67 2.82 -80.60
CA THR A 21 -44.74 2.96 -79.46
C THR A 21 -44.23 4.39 -79.34
N GLU A 22 -43.87 5.05 -80.44
CA GLU A 22 -43.48 6.47 -80.43
C GLU A 22 -44.62 7.37 -79.93
N ARG A 23 -45.87 7.12 -80.32
CA ARG A 23 -47.06 7.83 -79.78
C ARG A 23 -47.28 7.53 -78.30
N ARG A 24 -47.09 6.27 -77.87
CA ARG A 24 -47.19 5.88 -76.45
C ARG A 24 -46.10 6.56 -75.62
N ASP A 25 -44.87 6.59 -76.11
CA ASP A 25 -43.72 7.22 -75.45
C ASP A 25 -43.84 8.74 -75.46
N ALA A 26 -44.35 9.35 -76.52
CA ALA A 26 -44.67 10.77 -76.56
C ALA A 26 -45.77 11.14 -75.55
N LYS A 27 -46.82 10.30 -75.43
CA LYS A 27 -47.87 10.47 -74.41
C LYS A 27 -47.33 10.28 -73.00
N ALA A 28 -46.45 9.31 -72.78
CA ALA A 28 -45.77 9.09 -71.50
C ALA A 28 -44.82 10.24 -71.15
N LYS A 29 -44.07 10.79 -72.11
CA LYS A 29 -43.24 12.00 -71.93
C LYS A 29 -44.10 13.22 -71.59
N ALA A 30 -45.24 13.41 -72.26
CA ALA A 30 -46.16 14.50 -71.96
C ALA A 30 -46.77 14.39 -70.55
N LEU A 31 -47.19 13.18 -70.14
CA LEU A 31 -47.68 12.92 -68.78
C LEU A 31 -46.59 13.17 -67.73
N SER A 32 -45.38 12.66 -67.96
CA SER A 32 -44.22 12.91 -67.10
C SER A 32 -43.90 14.40 -67.00
N ALA A 33 -43.95 15.16 -68.10
CA ALA A 33 -43.77 16.60 -68.11
C ALA A 33 -44.83 17.33 -67.26
N VAL A 34 -46.10 16.92 -67.34
CA VAL A 34 -47.18 17.48 -66.50
C VAL A 34 -46.92 17.21 -65.01
N VAL A 35 -46.48 16.01 -64.66
CA VAL A 35 -46.15 15.67 -63.26
C VAL A 35 -44.95 16.48 -62.76
N ILE A 36 -43.90 16.62 -63.57
CA ILE A 36 -42.73 17.44 -63.24
C ILE A 36 -43.14 18.91 -63.07
N GLN A 37 -43.92 19.46 -63.99
CA GLN A 37 -44.42 20.85 -63.91
C GLN A 37 -45.31 21.07 -62.68
N LYS A 38 -46.20 20.13 -62.36
CA LYS A 38 -47.03 20.17 -61.14
C LYS A 38 -46.16 20.20 -59.89
N ASN A 39 -45.18 19.31 -59.79
CA ASN A 39 -44.28 19.23 -58.63
C ASN A 39 -43.39 20.48 -58.53
N TRP A 40 -42.89 21.00 -59.65
CA TRP A 40 -42.09 22.22 -59.68
C TRP A 40 -42.91 23.46 -59.26
N ARG A 41 -44.14 23.63 -59.79
CA ARG A 41 -45.04 24.70 -59.38
C ARG A 41 -45.36 24.62 -57.88
N CYS A 42 -45.64 23.41 -57.38
CA CYS A 42 -45.90 23.19 -55.96
C CYS A 42 -44.67 23.52 -55.09
N PHE A 43 -43.47 23.13 -55.53
CA PHE A 43 -42.21 23.46 -54.88
C PHE A 43 -41.96 24.98 -54.84
N VAL A 44 -42.14 25.68 -55.96
CA VAL A 44 -41.97 27.14 -56.05
C VAL A 44 -42.99 27.87 -55.16
N VAL A 45 -44.26 27.47 -55.19
CA VAL A 45 -45.30 28.08 -54.33
C VAL A 45 -44.98 27.86 -52.85
N ARG A 46 -44.63 26.63 -52.45
CA ARG A 46 -44.21 26.35 -51.05
C ARG A 46 -43.01 27.21 -50.67
N ARG A 47 -41.99 27.28 -51.51
CA ARG A 47 -40.80 28.11 -51.28
C ARG A 47 -41.13 29.60 -51.13
N ASN A 48 -42.01 30.13 -51.97
CA ASN A 48 -42.45 31.52 -51.92
C ASN A 48 -43.27 31.83 -50.67
N VAL A 49 -44.20 30.95 -50.29
CA VAL A 49 -44.96 31.07 -49.04
C VAL A 49 -44.01 31.06 -47.84
N ILE A 50 -43.04 30.14 -47.83
CA ILE A 50 -42.07 30.06 -46.73
C ILE A 50 -41.22 31.33 -46.65
N ARG A 51 -40.75 31.80 -47.79
CA ARG A 51 -39.97 33.05 -47.86
C ARG A 51 -40.79 34.24 -47.39
N GLY A 52 -42.05 34.35 -47.82
CA GLY A 52 -42.96 35.43 -47.43
C GLY A 52 -43.19 35.47 -45.92
N PHE A 53 -43.49 34.32 -45.31
CA PHE A 53 -43.67 34.24 -43.86
C PHE A 53 -42.38 34.48 -43.07
N ARG A 54 -41.20 34.06 -43.56
CA ARG A 54 -39.91 34.39 -42.93
C ARG A 54 -39.66 35.90 -42.96
N SER A 55 -39.91 36.55 -44.10
CA SER A 55 -39.81 38.00 -44.22
C SER A 55 -40.80 38.73 -43.30
N GLU A 56 -42.03 38.21 -43.16
CA GLU A 56 -43.02 38.77 -42.23
C GLU A 56 -42.57 38.63 -40.76
N PHE A 57 -42.02 37.46 -40.40
CA PHE A 57 -41.45 37.24 -39.08
C PHE A 57 -40.28 38.20 -38.80
N ASP A 58 -39.40 38.39 -39.79
CA ASP A 58 -38.24 39.28 -39.64
C ASP A 58 -38.68 40.73 -39.38
N LEU A 59 -39.66 41.23 -40.14
CA LEU A 59 -40.21 42.58 -39.97
C LEU A 59 -40.91 42.79 -38.62
N LYS A 60 -41.70 41.81 -38.16
CA LYS A 60 -42.55 42.00 -36.96
C LYS A 60 -41.90 41.59 -35.65
N ILE A 61 -41.02 40.58 -35.65
CA ILE A 61 -40.42 40.01 -34.44
C ILE A 61 -38.92 40.31 -34.35
N LEU A 62 -38.19 40.31 -35.48
CA LEU A 62 -36.73 40.51 -35.47
C LEU A 62 -36.36 42.01 -35.37
N GLU A 63 -36.97 42.88 -36.18
CA GLU A 63 -36.72 44.35 -36.11
C GLU A 63 -37.17 44.98 -34.78
N GLY A 64 -38.12 44.37 -34.08
CA GLY A 64 -38.58 44.83 -32.76
C GLY A 64 -37.71 44.38 -31.57
N SER A 65 -36.66 43.59 -31.79
CA SER A 65 -35.90 42.92 -30.72
C SER A 65 -34.79 43.77 -30.06
N ASP A 66 -34.36 44.86 -30.70
CA ASP A 66 -33.34 45.80 -30.19
C ASP A 66 -33.93 46.94 -29.35
N VAL A 67 -35.26 47.07 -29.27
CA VAL A 67 -35.95 48.15 -28.55
C VAL A 67 -36.63 47.58 -27.30
N LYS A 68 -36.38 48.18 -26.13
CA LYS A 68 -36.98 47.81 -24.83
C LYS A 68 -38.50 47.56 -24.96
N VAL A 69 -38.96 46.34 -24.63
CA VAL A 69 -40.27 45.88 -24.04
C VAL A 69 -41.62 46.52 -24.48
N THR A 70 -41.66 47.61 -25.25
CA THR A 70 -42.85 48.46 -25.40
C THR A 70 -43.81 48.05 -26.53
N HIS A 71 -43.45 47.08 -27.38
CA HIS A 71 -44.30 46.63 -28.49
C HIS A 71 -44.37 45.09 -28.58
N LEU A 72 -45.06 44.46 -27.63
CA LEU A 72 -45.41 43.03 -27.72
C LEU A 72 -46.66 42.81 -28.58
N ILE A 73 -46.65 41.81 -29.46
CA ILE A 73 -47.77 41.39 -30.31
C ILE A 73 -48.73 40.49 -29.49
N PRO A 74 -50.02 40.43 -29.85
CA PRO A 74 -50.98 39.55 -29.18
C PRO A 74 -50.52 38.08 -29.18
N ALA A 75 -50.71 37.39 -28.07
CA ALA A 75 -50.24 36.01 -27.91
C ALA A 75 -50.79 35.05 -28.99
N THR A 76 -52.00 35.30 -29.49
CA THR A 76 -52.61 34.52 -30.59
C THR A 76 -51.89 34.70 -31.92
N GLU A 77 -51.33 35.88 -32.18
CA GLU A 77 -50.51 36.14 -33.36
C GLU A 77 -49.12 35.51 -33.20
N LEU A 78 -48.55 35.56 -32.00
CA LEU A 78 -47.31 34.84 -31.68
C LEU A 78 -47.46 33.32 -31.90
N LEU A 79 -48.57 32.72 -31.47
CA LEU A 79 -48.86 31.30 -31.72
C LEU A 79 -48.88 30.96 -33.22
N ARG A 80 -49.36 31.86 -34.08
CA ARG A 80 -49.34 31.69 -35.55
C ARG A 80 -47.90 31.59 -36.06
N TYR A 81 -47.01 32.45 -35.60
CA TYR A 81 -45.59 32.41 -35.98
C TYR A 81 -44.89 31.15 -35.46
N VAL A 82 -45.18 30.70 -34.23
CA VAL A 82 -44.64 29.43 -33.69
C VAL A 82 -45.10 28.24 -34.54
N LYS A 83 -46.40 28.17 -34.89
CA LYS A 83 -46.95 27.11 -35.77
C LYS A 83 -46.27 27.10 -37.13
N TYR A 84 -46.03 28.28 -37.68
CA TYR A 84 -45.36 28.44 -38.97
C TYR A 84 -43.90 27.97 -38.92
N LEU A 85 -43.12 28.43 -37.93
CA LEU A 85 -41.74 27.98 -37.72
C LEU A 85 -41.68 26.46 -37.52
N LYS A 86 -42.63 25.87 -36.79
CA LYS A 86 -42.75 24.42 -36.61
C LYS A 86 -43.01 23.67 -37.92
N PHE A 87 -43.81 24.22 -38.84
CA PHE A 87 -44.21 23.55 -40.07
C PHE A 87 -43.03 23.21 -40.99
N GLN A 88 -41.99 24.08 -41.03
CA GLN A 88 -40.81 23.84 -41.85
C GLN A 88 -39.54 24.47 -41.26
N TYR A 89 -39.20 24.03 -40.05
CA TYR A 89 -37.99 24.47 -39.36
C TYR A 89 -36.73 23.93 -40.03
N ASN A 90 -35.78 24.81 -40.36
CA ASN A 90 -34.44 24.42 -40.77
C ASN A 90 -33.42 24.95 -39.76
N SER A 91 -32.81 24.03 -39.00
CA SER A 91 -31.83 24.34 -37.95
C SER A 91 -30.70 25.28 -38.42
N LYS A 92 -30.25 25.20 -39.67
CA LYS A 92 -29.17 26.07 -40.19
C LYS A 92 -29.64 27.48 -40.59
N LEU A 93 -30.86 27.61 -41.11
CA LEU A 93 -31.36 28.88 -41.66
C LEU A 93 -32.22 29.67 -40.68
N ASP A 94 -32.82 28.99 -39.71
CA ASP A 94 -33.82 29.55 -38.81
C ASP A 94 -33.34 29.61 -37.34
N TYR A 95 -32.06 29.32 -37.07
CA TYR A 95 -31.51 29.35 -35.71
C TYR A 95 -31.67 30.73 -35.05
N GLU A 96 -31.25 31.81 -35.73
CA GLU A 96 -31.38 33.18 -35.21
C GLU A 96 -32.85 33.57 -34.96
N ARG A 97 -33.74 33.26 -35.91
CA ARG A 97 -35.19 33.48 -35.74
C ARG A 97 -35.74 32.72 -34.54
N PHE A 98 -35.26 31.50 -34.33
CA PHE A 98 -35.63 30.67 -33.18
C PHE A 98 -35.12 31.26 -31.87
N LEU A 99 -33.87 31.73 -31.80
CA LEU A 99 -33.33 32.41 -30.61
C LEU A 99 -34.13 33.64 -30.23
N VAL A 100 -34.45 34.48 -31.21
CA VAL A 100 -35.26 35.68 -31.02
C VAL A 100 -36.66 35.31 -30.56
N LEU A 101 -37.27 34.28 -31.16
CA LEU A 101 -38.58 33.76 -30.73
C LEU A 101 -38.56 33.29 -29.26
N ILE A 102 -37.55 32.51 -28.84
CA ILE A 102 -37.47 32.05 -27.46
C ILE A 102 -37.28 33.22 -26.49
N ARG A 103 -36.43 34.20 -26.83
CA ARG A 103 -36.27 35.44 -26.06
C ARG A 103 -37.58 36.20 -25.94
N TYR A 104 -38.30 36.31 -27.04
CA TYR A 104 -39.60 36.96 -27.09
C TYR A 104 -40.61 36.28 -26.16
N ILE A 105 -40.67 34.94 -26.20
CA ILE A 105 -41.57 34.16 -25.35
C ILE A 105 -41.22 34.35 -23.87
N VAL A 106 -39.94 34.26 -23.48
CA VAL A 106 -39.49 34.46 -22.10
C VAL A 106 -39.89 35.85 -21.59
N ASN A 107 -39.54 36.91 -22.33
CA ASN A 107 -39.87 38.29 -21.97
C ASN A 107 -41.39 38.54 -21.89
N SER A 108 -42.20 37.85 -22.71
CA SER A 108 -43.65 37.99 -22.67
C SER A 108 -44.27 37.50 -21.35
N VAL A 109 -43.63 36.55 -20.66
CA VAL A 109 -44.13 36.01 -19.39
C VAL A 109 -43.97 37.01 -18.26
N ASP A 110 -42.85 37.75 -18.25
CA ASP A 110 -42.55 38.72 -17.20
C ASP A 110 -43.50 39.93 -17.20
N THR A 111 -44.18 40.20 -18.32
CA THR A 111 -45.13 41.33 -18.41
C THR A 111 -46.41 41.15 -17.60
N GLY A 112 -46.77 39.92 -17.23
CA GLY A 112 -48.00 39.64 -16.47
C GLY A 112 -49.32 40.01 -17.18
N ASP A 113 -49.29 40.38 -18.46
CA ASP A 113 -50.48 40.75 -19.23
C ASP A 113 -51.07 39.54 -19.98
N PHE A 114 -52.34 39.24 -19.70
CA PHE A 114 -53.13 38.18 -20.32
C PHE A 114 -53.28 38.29 -21.85
N LYS A 115 -53.05 39.46 -22.47
CA LYS A 115 -53.19 39.66 -23.92
C LYS A 115 -51.93 39.30 -24.71
N VAL A 116 -50.76 39.57 -24.14
CA VAL A 116 -49.45 39.45 -24.82
C VAL A 116 -48.62 38.28 -24.31
N SER A 117 -48.81 37.84 -23.06
CA SER A 117 -48.04 36.73 -22.51
C SER A 117 -48.33 35.42 -23.24
N TYR A 118 -47.30 34.74 -23.76
CA TYR A 118 -47.46 33.47 -24.46
C TYR A 118 -48.12 32.38 -23.59
N VAL A 119 -47.86 32.42 -22.29
CA VAL A 119 -48.41 31.50 -21.28
C VAL A 119 -49.94 31.67 -21.11
N SER A 120 -50.49 32.86 -21.35
CA SER A 120 -51.93 33.12 -21.27
C SER A 120 -52.78 32.24 -22.20
N LEU A 121 -52.19 31.72 -23.28
CA LEU A 121 -52.83 30.82 -24.23
C LEU A 121 -53.17 29.46 -23.61
N ALA A 122 -52.42 29.04 -22.58
CA ALA A 122 -52.69 27.83 -21.82
C ALA A 122 -53.95 27.96 -20.93
N LEU A 123 -54.33 29.19 -20.59
CA LEU A 123 -55.49 29.47 -19.73
C LEU A 123 -56.79 29.57 -20.53
N ARG A 124 -56.72 29.53 -21.88
CA ARG A 124 -57.86 29.65 -22.79
C ARG A 124 -58.20 28.30 -23.44
N LYS A 125 -59.44 27.83 -23.25
CA LYS A 125 -59.93 26.55 -23.80
C LYS A 125 -59.70 26.34 -25.31
N PRO A 126 -59.92 27.34 -26.20
CA PRO A 126 -59.76 27.16 -27.65
C PRO A 126 -58.30 26.98 -28.11
N THR A 127 -57.35 27.58 -27.40
CA THR A 127 -55.93 27.61 -27.80
C THR A 127 -55.06 26.60 -27.05
N LEU A 128 -55.55 26.05 -25.93
CA LEU A 128 -54.79 25.16 -25.05
C LEU A 128 -54.16 23.96 -25.78
N VAL A 129 -54.94 23.22 -26.58
CA VAL A 129 -54.44 22.01 -27.27
C VAL A 129 -53.34 22.37 -28.28
N GLU A 130 -53.57 23.41 -29.08
CA GLU A 130 -52.58 23.87 -30.06
C GLU A 130 -51.31 24.41 -29.37
N TRP A 131 -51.48 25.10 -28.26
CA TRP A 131 -50.39 25.62 -27.44
C TRP A 131 -49.55 24.48 -26.83
N ILE A 132 -50.17 23.42 -26.29
CA ILE A 132 -49.44 22.24 -25.79
C ILE A 132 -48.59 21.60 -26.90
N ILE A 133 -49.16 21.43 -28.09
CA ILE A 133 -48.50 20.80 -29.25
C ILE A 133 -47.31 21.63 -29.76
N THR A 134 -47.40 22.95 -29.70
CA THR A 134 -46.33 23.86 -30.13
C THR A 134 -45.26 24.01 -29.06
N THR A 135 -45.64 24.13 -27.78
CA THR A 135 -44.70 24.16 -26.65
C THR A 135 -43.89 22.88 -26.53
N LYS A 136 -44.48 21.69 -26.75
CA LYS A 136 -43.73 20.41 -26.84
C LYS A 136 -42.69 20.39 -27.96
N TRP A 137 -42.97 21.03 -29.09
CA TRP A 137 -42.00 21.18 -30.17
C TRP A 137 -40.87 22.12 -29.76
N LEU A 138 -41.20 23.30 -29.21
CA LEU A 138 -40.20 24.24 -28.68
C LEU A 138 -39.26 23.57 -27.66
N PHE A 139 -39.80 22.80 -26.71
CA PHE A 139 -39.00 22.04 -25.76
C PHE A 139 -38.04 21.04 -26.41
N SER A 140 -38.50 20.31 -27.42
CA SER A 140 -37.67 19.32 -28.11
C SER A 140 -36.52 20.03 -28.85
N THR A 141 -36.82 21.12 -29.55
CA THR A 141 -35.83 21.90 -30.31
C THR A 141 -34.88 22.69 -29.42
N VAL A 142 -35.35 23.24 -28.29
CA VAL A 142 -34.48 23.88 -27.28
C VAL A 142 -33.52 22.87 -26.68
N ALA A 143 -33.99 21.68 -26.28
CA ALA A 143 -33.13 20.65 -25.72
C ALA A 143 -32.05 20.19 -26.72
N GLU A 144 -32.42 19.98 -27.99
CA GLU A 144 -31.50 19.59 -29.07
C GLU A 144 -30.41 20.64 -29.27
N HIS A 145 -30.78 21.92 -29.42
CA HIS A 145 -29.80 23.01 -29.57
C HIS A 145 -28.97 23.25 -28.33
N MET A 146 -29.53 23.06 -27.14
CA MET A 146 -28.77 23.21 -25.91
C MET A 146 -27.56 22.26 -25.87
N SER A 147 -27.68 21.04 -26.41
CA SER A 147 -26.58 20.06 -26.43
C SER A 147 -25.40 20.44 -27.33
N SER A 148 -25.59 21.31 -28.33
CA SER A 148 -24.52 21.74 -29.23
C SER A 148 -23.69 22.90 -28.67
N LEU A 149 -24.23 23.69 -27.74
CA LEU A 149 -23.58 24.85 -27.13
C LEU A 149 -22.29 24.50 -26.38
N ASP A 150 -21.29 25.40 -26.42
CA ASP A 150 -20.10 25.34 -25.56
C ASP A 150 -20.15 26.47 -24.51
N PRO A 151 -20.35 26.17 -23.21
CA PRO A 151 -20.43 27.17 -22.15
C PRO A 151 -19.19 28.06 -22.00
N SER A 152 -18.03 27.66 -22.52
CA SER A 152 -16.81 28.47 -22.49
C SER A 152 -16.84 29.66 -23.43
N ILE A 153 -17.73 29.62 -24.43
CA ILE A 153 -17.93 30.72 -25.37
C ILE A 153 -18.98 31.68 -24.76
N PRO A 154 -18.67 32.98 -24.56
CA PRO A 154 -19.60 33.91 -23.93
C PRO A 154 -20.94 34.08 -24.65
N SER A 155 -20.97 33.96 -25.98
CA SER A 155 -22.23 33.99 -26.77
C SER A 155 -23.11 32.79 -26.45
N ASP A 156 -22.53 31.60 -26.45
CA ASP A 156 -23.22 30.34 -26.19
C ASP A 156 -23.70 30.26 -24.74
N SER A 157 -22.92 30.80 -23.80
CA SER A 157 -23.33 30.91 -22.39
C SER A 157 -24.58 31.81 -22.22
N LYS A 158 -24.68 32.91 -22.97
CA LYS A 158 -25.90 33.75 -22.98
C LYS A 158 -27.10 32.99 -23.56
N VAL A 159 -26.89 32.26 -24.65
CA VAL A 159 -27.94 31.43 -25.29
C VAL A 159 -28.37 30.29 -24.37
N LEU A 160 -27.44 29.63 -23.69
CA LEU A 160 -27.71 28.59 -22.70
C LEU A 160 -28.60 29.12 -21.58
N ASN A 161 -28.27 30.29 -21.01
CA ASN A 161 -29.09 30.90 -19.97
C ASN A 161 -30.49 31.26 -20.47
N LEU A 162 -30.63 31.71 -21.72
CA LEU A 162 -31.93 31.96 -22.34
C LEU A 162 -32.76 30.67 -22.46
N PHE A 163 -32.16 29.59 -22.95
CA PHE A 163 -32.81 28.29 -23.07
C PHE A 163 -33.20 27.70 -21.70
N LEU A 164 -32.31 27.79 -20.71
CA LEU A 164 -32.60 27.36 -19.35
C LEU A 164 -33.73 28.19 -18.73
N SER A 165 -33.74 29.50 -18.93
CA SER A 165 -34.84 30.38 -18.46
C SER A 165 -36.18 29.98 -19.08
N PHE A 166 -36.19 29.72 -20.39
CA PHE A 166 -37.39 29.22 -21.08
C PHE A 166 -37.89 27.90 -20.48
N LEU A 167 -37.01 26.92 -20.28
CA LEU A 167 -37.36 25.63 -19.68
C LEU A 167 -37.84 25.80 -18.23
N LEU A 168 -37.16 26.61 -17.41
CA LEU A 168 -37.48 26.82 -16.00
C LEU A 168 -38.84 27.49 -15.82
N ILE A 169 -39.17 28.48 -16.64
CA ILE A 169 -40.46 29.17 -16.60
C ILE A 169 -41.59 28.21 -17.04
N HIS A 170 -41.42 27.52 -18.17
CA HIS A 170 -42.53 26.76 -18.77
C HIS A 170 -42.73 25.37 -18.17
N THR A 171 -41.77 24.88 -17.36
CA THR A 171 -41.94 23.65 -16.58
C THR A 171 -42.39 23.90 -15.14
N ASN A 172 -42.57 25.17 -14.72
CA ASN A 172 -43.15 25.53 -13.42
C ASN A 172 -44.45 26.32 -13.59
N CYS A 173 -45.48 25.65 -14.11
CA CYS A 173 -46.74 26.29 -14.50
C CYS A 173 -47.53 26.90 -13.32
N CYS A 174 -47.22 26.51 -12.08
CA CYS A 174 -47.90 26.99 -10.88
C CYS A 174 -47.35 28.31 -10.33
N GLN A 175 -46.14 28.70 -10.72
CA GLN A 175 -45.51 29.96 -10.29
C GLN A 175 -45.70 31.10 -11.30
N TRP A 176 -46.47 30.89 -12.37
CA TRP A 176 -46.80 31.96 -13.29
C TRP A 176 -47.63 33.03 -12.59
N SER A 177 -47.24 34.30 -12.73
CA SER A 177 -47.94 35.47 -12.15
C SER A 177 -49.42 35.54 -12.52
N LEU A 178 -49.79 34.94 -13.66
CA LEU A 178 -51.15 34.86 -14.20
C LEU A 178 -52.03 33.79 -13.51
N VAL A 179 -51.46 32.88 -12.72
CA VAL A 179 -52.16 31.76 -12.06
C VAL A 179 -52.34 32.08 -10.57
N GLN A 180 -53.41 32.79 -10.24
CA GLN A 180 -53.72 33.18 -8.85
C GLN A 180 -54.73 32.23 -8.15
N ASP A 181 -55.53 31.48 -8.92
CA ASP A 181 -56.57 30.58 -8.38
C ASP A 181 -56.00 29.20 -8.01
N GLU A 182 -56.21 28.80 -6.75
CA GLU A 182 -55.84 27.48 -6.20
C GLU A 182 -56.44 26.31 -6.98
N LYS A 183 -57.66 26.43 -7.52
CA LYS A 183 -58.28 25.37 -8.32
C LYS A 183 -57.55 25.14 -9.64
N LEU A 184 -56.95 26.20 -10.19
CA LEU A 184 -56.19 26.13 -11.43
C LEU A 184 -54.79 25.56 -11.20
N LYS A 185 -54.20 25.72 -10.00
CA LYS A 185 -52.87 25.19 -9.66
C LYS A 185 -52.79 23.68 -9.85
N HIS A 186 -53.82 22.91 -9.49
CA HIS A 186 -53.81 21.46 -9.72
C HIS A 186 -53.79 21.10 -11.21
N ALA A 187 -54.53 21.82 -12.06
CA ALA A 187 -54.50 21.62 -13.52
C ALA A 187 -53.15 22.01 -14.12
N MET A 188 -52.56 23.12 -13.64
CA MET A 188 -51.23 23.58 -14.05
C MET A 188 -50.12 22.61 -13.63
N ASN A 189 -50.21 21.99 -12.45
CA ASN A 189 -49.29 20.93 -12.03
C ASN A 189 -49.36 19.72 -12.98
N ARG A 190 -50.56 19.27 -13.36
CA ARG A 190 -50.71 18.17 -14.34
C ARG A 190 -50.11 18.53 -15.71
N LEU A 191 -50.25 19.79 -16.13
CA LEU A 191 -49.65 20.31 -17.35
C LEU A 191 -48.11 20.28 -17.27
N ALA A 192 -47.54 20.76 -16.16
CA ALA A 192 -46.11 20.72 -15.90
C ALA A 192 -45.57 19.28 -15.93
N THR A 193 -46.24 18.33 -15.28
CA THR A 193 -45.88 16.90 -15.34
C THR A 193 -45.89 16.37 -16.78
N THR A 194 -46.92 16.71 -17.57
CA THR A 194 -47.04 16.30 -18.98
C THR A 194 -45.86 16.81 -19.82
N PHE A 195 -45.38 18.01 -19.53
CA PHE A 195 -44.23 18.61 -20.20
C PHE A 195 -42.90 18.01 -19.77
N LEU A 196 -42.71 17.77 -18.47
CA LEU A 196 -41.53 17.09 -17.94
C LEU A 196 -41.41 15.68 -18.51
N GLN A 197 -42.50 14.92 -18.56
CA GLN A 197 -42.54 13.59 -19.20
C GLN A 197 -42.16 13.64 -20.68
N HIS A 198 -42.66 14.63 -21.43
CA HIS A 198 -42.29 14.82 -22.84
C HIS A 198 -40.79 15.12 -23.00
N LEU A 199 -40.21 15.97 -22.15
CA LEU A 199 -38.78 16.27 -22.14
C LEU A 199 -37.94 15.02 -21.83
N VAL A 200 -38.33 14.23 -20.84
CA VAL A 200 -37.66 12.96 -20.51
C VAL A 200 -37.73 11.98 -21.69
N GLN A 201 -38.89 11.82 -22.34
CA GLN A 201 -39.04 11.01 -23.55
C GLN A 201 -38.16 11.51 -24.71
N LYS A 202 -37.88 12.81 -24.74
CA LYS A 202 -36.94 13.45 -25.68
C LYS A 202 -35.51 13.55 -25.12
N ARG A 203 -35.13 12.61 -24.23
CA ARG A 203 -33.76 12.42 -23.74
C ARG A 203 -33.17 13.65 -23.02
N LEU A 204 -33.98 14.37 -22.23
CA LEU A 204 -33.54 15.54 -21.46
C LEU A 204 -32.20 15.33 -20.76
N PHE A 205 -32.03 14.22 -20.03
CA PHE A 205 -30.80 13.94 -19.28
C PHE A 205 -29.56 13.81 -20.18
N GLU A 206 -29.67 13.25 -21.40
CA GLU A 206 -28.56 13.16 -22.35
C GLU A 206 -28.14 14.55 -22.86
N HIS A 207 -29.12 15.42 -23.14
CA HIS A 207 -28.84 16.80 -23.56
C HIS A 207 -28.19 17.62 -22.44
N LEU A 208 -28.64 17.45 -21.19
CA LEU A 208 -28.00 18.10 -20.03
C LEU A 208 -26.58 17.58 -19.80
N ASN A 209 -26.35 16.26 -19.94
CA ASN A 209 -25.02 15.66 -19.86
C ASN A 209 -24.06 16.29 -20.88
N ALA A 210 -24.49 16.43 -22.15
CA ALA A 210 -23.65 17.03 -23.19
C ALA A 210 -23.15 18.44 -22.84
N VAL A 211 -24.01 19.28 -22.25
CA VAL A 211 -23.63 20.64 -21.79
C VAL A 211 -22.74 20.57 -20.55
N LEU A 212 -23.08 19.71 -19.59
CA LEU A 212 -22.35 19.56 -18.35
C LEU A 212 -20.92 19.06 -18.60
N GLN A 213 -20.71 18.10 -19.50
CA GLN A 213 -19.38 17.63 -19.88
C GLN A 213 -18.56 18.74 -20.51
N LYS A 214 -19.11 19.45 -21.51
CA LYS A 214 -18.42 20.59 -22.15
C LYS A 214 -18.07 21.71 -21.17
N GLY A 215 -18.88 21.89 -20.13
CA GLY A 215 -18.71 22.93 -19.11
C GLY A 215 -17.79 22.57 -17.94
N LEU A 216 -17.80 21.31 -17.48
CA LEU A 216 -17.11 20.87 -16.25
C LEU A 216 -15.91 19.96 -16.49
N ALA A 217 -15.80 19.27 -17.63
CA ALA A 217 -14.64 18.44 -17.98
C ALA A 217 -13.46 19.31 -18.49
N ARG A 218 -12.99 20.24 -17.64
CA ARG A 218 -11.90 21.19 -17.93
C ARG A 218 -11.14 21.52 -16.64
N HIS A 219 -9.93 22.10 -16.77
CA HIS A 219 -9.17 22.62 -15.62
C HIS A 219 -9.91 23.76 -14.90
N THR A 220 -10.59 24.63 -15.65
CA THR A 220 -11.41 25.71 -15.13
C THR A 220 -12.86 25.53 -15.61
N PRO A 221 -13.83 25.33 -14.70
CA PRO A 221 -15.24 25.22 -15.05
C PRO A 221 -15.75 26.44 -15.82
N ALA A 222 -16.50 26.21 -16.89
CA ALA A 222 -17.04 27.26 -17.75
C ALA A 222 -18.50 27.66 -17.44
N LEU A 223 -19.21 26.87 -16.63
CA LEU A 223 -20.61 27.12 -16.30
C LEU A 223 -20.74 28.20 -15.22
N THR A 224 -21.61 29.18 -15.46
CA THR A 224 -21.95 30.19 -14.45
C THR A 224 -22.80 29.59 -13.34
N LYS A 225 -22.80 30.25 -12.17
CA LYS A 225 -23.65 29.93 -11.01
C LYS A 225 -25.13 29.78 -11.37
N VAL A 226 -25.63 30.67 -12.22
CA VAL A 226 -27.03 30.68 -12.69
C VAL A 226 -27.30 29.49 -13.61
N SER A 227 -26.43 29.25 -14.59
CA SER A 227 -26.57 28.15 -15.54
C SER A 227 -26.55 26.78 -14.83
N LEU A 228 -25.61 26.58 -13.91
CA LEU A 228 -25.48 25.31 -13.17
C LEU A 228 -26.70 25.05 -12.28
N THR A 229 -27.20 26.08 -11.57
CA THR A 229 -28.42 25.99 -10.75
C THR A 229 -29.65 25.70 -11.60
N GLY A 230 -29.75 26.34 -12.77
CA GLY A 230 -30.83 26.10 -13.71
C GLY A 230 -30.83 24.67 -14.28
N ILE A 231 -29.66 24.17 -14.67
CA ILE A 231 -29.47 22.78 -15.12
C ILE A 231 -29.87 21.79 -14.01
N PHE A 232 -29.38 21.99 -12.78
CA PHE A 232 -29.71 21.13 -11.66
C PHE A 232 -31.22 21.12 -11.36
N THR A 233 -31.85 22.30 -11.35
CA THR A 233 -33.29 22.45 -11.10
C THR A 233 -34.12 21.72 -12.15
N ILE A 234 -33.78 21.86 -13.45
CA ILE A 234 -34.47 21.13 -14.53
C ILE A 234 -34.25 19.62 -14.44
N ALA A 235 -33.05 19.18 -14.05
CA ALA A 235 -32.76 17.76 -13.86
C ALA A 235 -33.54 17.15 -12.67
N MET A 236 -33.76 17.93 -11.61
CA MET A 236 -34.46 17.50 -10.40
C MET A 236 -35.98 17.46 -10.52
N ARG A 237 -36.59 18.37 -11.30
CA ARG A 237 -38.06 18.47 -11.41
C ARG A 237 -38.77 17.17 -11.81
N PRO A 238 -38.34 16.41 -12.84
CA PRO A 238 -38.95 15.13 -13.17
C PRO A 238 -38.94 14.14 -12.00
N LEU A 239 -37.87 14.13 -11.20
CA LEU A 239 -37.75 13.27 -10.03
C LEU A 239 -38.72 13.70 -8.93
N ILE A 240 -38.79 14.99 -8.61
CA ILE A 240 -39.65 15.50 -7.53
C ILE A 240 -41.14 15.30 -7.86
N TYR A 241 -41.57 15.66 -9.08
CA TYR A 241 -42.99 15.57 -9.47
C TYR A 241 -43.52 14.13 -9.50
N GLU A 242 -42.69 13.17 -9.93
CA GLU A 242 -43.06 11.75 -9.97
C GLU A 242 -42.69 10.97 -8.68
N LYS A 243 -42.22 11.67 -7.64
CA LYS A 243 -41.79 11.10 -6.35
C LYS A 243 -40.67 10.05 -6.47
N PHE A 244 -39.67 10.35 -7.29
CA PHE A 244 -38.42 9.59 -7.48
C PHE A 244 -38.64 8.15 -7.98
N PRO A 245 -39.22 7.97 -9.18
CA PRO A 245 -39.35 6.64 -9.77
C PRO A 245 -37.98 6.07 -10.15
N GLN A 246 -37.82 4.76 -9.96
CA GLN A 246 -36.56 4.03 -10.12
C GLN A 246 -35.87 4.29 -11.47
N GLU A 247 -36.62 4.24 -12.58
CA GLU A 247 -36.06 4.44 -13.93
C GLU A 247 -35.45 5.84 -14.12
N LEU A 248 -36.11 6.88 -13.59
CA LEU A 248 -35.61 8.24 -13.70
C LEU A 248 -34.40 8.47 -12.80
N VAL A 249 -34.36 7.87 -11.60
CA VAL A 249 -33.21 7.94 -10.70
C VAL A 249 -31.98 7.29 -11.34
N ILE A 250 -32.13 6.15 -12.01
CA ILE A 250 -31.04 5.49 -12.75
C ILE A 250 -30.59 6.36 -13.92
N SER A 251 -31.52 6.96 -14.68
CA SER A 251 -31.20 7.85 -15.80
C SER A 251 -30.49 9.14 -15.35
N PHE A 252 -30.93 9.73 -14.24
CA PHE A 252 -30.27 10.87 -13.59
C PHE A 252 -28.87 10.49 -13.12
N THR A 253 -28.71 9.34 -12.47
CA THR A 253 -27.41 8.85 -12.00
C THR A 253 -26.44 8.66 -13.18
N ARG A 254 -26.90 8.03 -14.27
CA ARG A 254 -26.10 7.77 -15.47
C ARG A 254 -25.58 9.03 -16.16
N ASN A 255 -26.39 10.07 -16.21
CA ASN A 255 -26.15 11.23 -17.07
C ASN A 255 -25.70 12.48 -16.31
N ILE A 256 -26.06 12.60 -15.03
CA ILE A 256 -25.78 13.79 -14.22
C ILE A 256 -24.70 13.50 -13.18
N LEU A 257 -24.83 12.41 -12.41
CA LEU A 257 -23.84 12.10 -11.36
C LEU A 257 -22.53 11.53 -11.88
N THR A 258 -22.43 11.16 -13.15
CA THR A 258 -21.17 10.74 -13.80
C THR A 258 -20.34 11.91 -14.32
N VAL A 259 -20.85 13.14 -14.25
CA VAL A 259 -20.12 14.35 -14.66
C VAL A 259 -19.05 14.71 -13.62
N PRO A 260 -17.80 15.01 -14.02
CA PRO A 260 -16.73 15.32 -13.08
C PRO A 260 -17.06 16.57 -12.23
N GLY A 261 -16.83 16.48 -10.92
CA GLY A 261 -16.94 17.64 -10.02
C GLY A 261 -18.34 18.23 -9.85
N PHE A 262 -19.41 17.61 -10.37
CA PHE A 262 -20.74 18.23 -10.42
C PHE A 262 -21.27 18.66 -9.04
N ILE A 263 -21.25 17.76 -8.05
CA ILE A 263 -21.74 18.07 -6.70
C ILE A 263 -20.77 19.01 -5.97
N LEU A 264 -19.46 18.91 -6.24
CA LEU A 264 -18.46 19.84 -5.70
C LEU A 264 -18.77 21.29 -6.12
N HIS A 265 -19.05 21.52 -7.40
CA HIS A 265 -19.35 22.85 -7.92
C HIS A 265 -20.70 23.37 -7.41
N ILE A 266 -21.72 22.53 -7.30
CA ILE A 266 -23.00 22.90 -6.66
C ILE A 266 -22.78 23.34 -5.22
N ASN A 267 -22.02 22.57 -4.44
CA ASN A 267 -21.73 22.87 -3.03
C ASN A 267 -20.94 24.17 -2.86
N SER A 268 -19.91 24.39 -3.69
CA SER A 268 -19.05 25.59 -3.61
C SER A 268 -19.81 26.90 -3.81
N MET A 269 -20.98 26.86 -4.44
CA MET A 269 -21.72 28.05 -4.82
C MET A 269 -22.80 28.46 -3.81
N MET A 270 -23.13 27.63 -2.80
CA MET A 270 -24.15 27.89 -1.75
C MET A 270 -25.48 28.42 -2.33
N ASN A 271 -26.21 27.57 -3.06
CA ASN A 271 -27.40 27.95 -3.86
C ASN A 271 -28.69 27.28 -3.40
N GLU A 272 -29.82 27.75 -3.93
CA GLU A 272 -31.13 27.05 -3.89
C GLU A 272 -31.01 25.55 -4.25
N ALA A 273 -30.05 25.17 -5.10
CA ALA A 273 -29.74 23.78 -5.41
C ALA A 273 -29.31 22.95 -4.18
N TYR A 274 -28.55 23.53 -3.26
CA TYR A 274 -28.17 22.89 -1.99
C TYR A 274 -29.42 22.66 -1.13
N ASP A 275 -30.28 23.67 -0.99
CA ASP A 275 -31.52 23.54 -0.21
C ASP A 275 -32.43 22.45 -0.79
N ILE A 276 -32.53 22.35 -2.12
CA ILE A 276 -33.29 21.27 -2.78
C ILE A 276 -32.69 19.89 -2.46
N ILE A 277 -31.37 19.73 -2.49
CA ILE A 277 -30.70 18.47 -2.16
C ILE A 277 -31.09 18.01 -0.75
N VAL A 278 -30.96 18.90 0.24
CA VAL A 278 -31.21 18.59 1.65
C VAL A 278 -32.70 18.37 1.92
N ASN A 279 -33.58 19.22 1.38
CA ASN A 279 -35.03 19.14 1.60
C ASN A 279 -35.64 17.89 0.96
N GLU A 280 -35.23 17.55 -0.26
CA GLU A 280 -35.76 16.38 -1.00
C GLU A 280 -35.10 15.06 -0.63
N ARG A 281 -34.06 15.10 0.24
CA ARG A 281 -33.28 13.95 0.69
C ARG A 281 -32.65 13.18 -0.49
N LEU A 282 -32.02 13.90 -1.42
CA LEU A 282 -31.54 13.36 -2.68
C LEU A 282 -30.56 12.20 -2.48
N CYS A 283 -29.63 12.34 -1.53
CA CYS A 283 -28.66 11.29 -1.21
C CYS A 283 -29.34 9.98 -0.83
N SER A 284 -30.28 10.04 0.13
CA SER A 284 -31.00 8.85 0.62
C SER A 284 -31.74 8.15 -0.52
N ARG A 285 -32.50 8.90 -1.33
CA ARG A 285 -33.29 8.33 -2.43
C ARG A 285 -32.43 7.66 -3.48
N ILE A 286 -31.29 8.27 -3.85
CA ILE A 286 -30.36 7.68 -4.82
C ILE A 286 -29.74 6.41 -4.25
N ILE A 287 -29.19 6.47 -3.04
CA ILE A 287 -28.53 5.31 -2.41
C ILE A 287 -29.49 4.14 -2.24
N MET A 288 -30.70 4.38 -1.75
CA MET A 288 -31.71 3.33 -1.58
C MET A 288 -32.14 2.73 -2.92
N THR A 289 -32.37 3.57 -3.94
CA THR A 289 -32.74 3.07 -5.28
C THR A 289 -31.63 2.21 -5.89
N LEU A 290 -30.37 2.63 -5.79
CA LEU A 290 -29.22 1.86 -6.30
C LEU A 290 -29.00 0.56 -5.52
N TYR A 291 -29.30 0.56 -4.22
CA TYR A 291 -29.20 -0.62 -3.37
C TYR A 291 -30.30 -1.65 -3.67
N ASP A 292 -31.57 -1.21 -3.68
CA ASP A 292 -32.74 -2.06 -3.93
C ASP A 292 -32.74 -2.62 -5.37
N SER A 293 -32.28 -1.81 -6.32
CA SER A 293 -32.24 -2.13 -7.76
C SER A 293 -30.88 -2.67 -8.20
N SER A 294 -30.35 -3.65 -7.47
CA SER A 294 -28.96 -4.10 -7.69
C SER A 294 -28.69 -4.64 -9.11
N LYS A 295 -29.70 -5.19 -9.81
CA LYS A 295 -29.52 -5.70 -11.18
C LYS A 295 -29.34 -4.55 -12.17
N GLU A 296 -30.22 -3.56 -12.10
CA GLU A 296 -30.17 -2.38 -12.94
C GLU A 296 -28.93 -1.54 -12.65
N PHE A 297 -28.49 -1.47 -11.39
CA PHE A 297 -27.24 -0.82 -11.01
C PHE A 297 -26.01 -1.50 -11.63
N ASN A 298 -25.96 -2.84 -11.63
CA ASN A 298 -24.87 -3.57 -12.29
C ASN A 298 -24.88 -3.33 -13.81
N ILE A 299 -26.05 -3.25 -14.45
CA ILE A 299 -26.19 -2.90 -15.87
C ILE A 299 -25.77 -1.44 -16.13
N LEU A 300 -26.02 -0.53 -15.18
CA LEU A 300 -25.55 0.85 -15.27
C LEU A 300 -24.01 0.89 -15.26
N LEU A 301 -23.38 0.22 -14.29
CA LEU A 301 -21.92 0.13 -14.21
C LEU A 301 -21.34 -0.50 -15.48
N SER A 302 -21.95 -1.59 -16.00
CA SER A 302 -21.49 -2.27 -17.22
C SER A 302 -21.47 -1.39 -18.48
N LYS A 303 -22.19 -0.26 -18.47
CA LYS A 303 -22.29 0.69 -19.59
C LYS A 303 -21.41 1.93 -19.42
N LEU A 304 -20.72 2.07 -18.28
CA LEU A 304 -19.87 3.22 -17.98
C LEU A 304 -18.39 2.81 -18.04
N ASP A 305 -17.57 3.69 -18.62
CA ASP A 305 -16.11 3.55 -18.54
C ASP A 305 -15.62 3.88 -17.13
N GLY A 306 -14.45 3.33 -16.76
CA GLY A 306 -13.92 3.43 -15.39
C GLY A 306 -13.77 4.87 -14.88
N SER A 307 -13.39 5.81 -15.74
CA SER A 307 -13.25 7.24 -15.37
C SER A 307 -14.59 7.89 -14.99
N TYR A 308 -15.70 7.48 -15.62
CA TYR A 308 -17.04 7.98 -15.29
C TYR A 308 -17.61 7.31 -14.03
N VAL A 309 -17.26 6.04 -13.78
CA VAL A 309 -17.55 5.37 -12.50
C VAL A 309 -16.84 6.09 -11.36
N LEU A 310 -15.60 6.54 -11.58
CA LEU A 310 -14.86 7.33 -10.60
C LEU A 310 -15.56 8.67 -10.29
N CYS A 311 -16.09 9.36 -11.31
CA CYS A 311 -16.87 10.58 -11.13
C CYS A 311 -18.17 10.32 -10.34
N LEU A 312 -18.87 9.21 -10.64
CA LEU A 312 -20.05 8.79 -9.89
C LEU A 312 -19.73 8.58 -8.40
N ILE A 313 -18.68 7.83 -8.10
CA ILE A 313 -18.23 7.59 -6.72
C ILE A 313 -17.91 8.92 -6.01
N ALA A 314 -17.13 9.80 -6.65
CA ALA A 314 -16.75 11.11 -6.11
C ALA A 314 -17.97 11.99 -5.79
N ASN A 315 -18.94 12.05 -6.69
CA ASN A 315 -20.17 12.81 -6.47
C ASN A 315 -21.04 12.19 -5.37
N LEU A 316 -21.14 10.87 -5.26
CA LEU A 316 -21.87 10.20 -4.17
C LEU A 316 -21.23 10.44 -2.80
N ILE A 317 -19.89 10.44 -2.71
CA ILE A 317 -19.15 10.75 -1.47
C ILE A 317 -19.42 12.20 -1.04
N GLN A 318 -19.35 13.15 -1.97
CA GLN A 318 -19.64 14.54 -1.64
C GLN A 318 -21.09 14.71 -1.20
N LEU A 319 -22.03 14.08 -1.91
CA LEU A 319 -23.46 14.16 -1.64
C LEU A 319 -23.80 13.62 -0.23
N SER A 320 -23.18 12.52 0.20
CA SER A 320 -23.41 11.97 1.55
C SER A 320 -22.87 12.86 2.67
N LEU A 321 -21.88 13.71 2.41
CA LEU A 321 -21.41 14.71 3.37
C LEU A 321 -22.30 15.96 3.45
N LEU A 322 -23.14 16.23 2.43
CA LEU A 322 -24.14 17.29 2.50
C LEU A 322 -25.34 16.86 3.35
N GLU A 323 -25.64 15.56 3.38
CA GLU A 323 -26.76 14.97 4.10
C GLU A 323 -26.27 14.02 5.21
N THR A 324 -25.52 14.53 6.18
CA THR A 324 -24.86 13.69 7.21
C THR A 324 -25.83 12.82 8.00
N ASP A 325 -27.04 13.32 8.28
CA ASP A 325 -28.11 12.56 8.96
C ASP A 325 -28.46 11.24 8.24
N ILE A 326 -28.37 11.22 6.90
CA ILE A 326 -28.67 10.04 6.08
C ILE A 326 -27.57 9.01 6.18
N LEU A 327 -26.32 9.45 6.32
CA LEU A 327 -25.21 8.53 6.54
C LEU A 327 -25.36 7.76 7.86
N ALA A 328 -26.06 8.32 8.86
CA ALA A 328 -26.37 7.58 10.10
C ALA A 328 -27.40 6.48 9.81
N SER A 329 -28.50 6.83 9.15
CA SER A 329 -29.65 5.94 8.90
C SER A 329 -29.40 4.87 7.84
N HIS A 330 -28.64 5.19 6.79
CA HIS A 330 -28.44 4.34 5.59
C HIS A 330 -26.96 4.06 5.31
N CYS A 331 -26.11 4.00 6.35
CA CYS A 331 -24.68 3.75 6.17
C CYS A 331 -24.40 2.43 5.45
N THR A 332 -25.14 1.38 5.80
CA THR A 332 -24.89 0.03 5.29
C THR A 332 -25.11 0.00 3.77
N GLU A 333 -26.23 0.57 3.32
CA GLU A 333 -26.62 0.68 1.92
C GLU A 333 -25.62 1.56 1.16
N PHE A 334 -25.24 2.71 1.72
CA PHE A 334 -24.21 3.59 1.14
C PHE A 334 -22.88 2.84 0.94
N CYS A 335 -22.39 2.17 1.97
CA CYS A 335 -21.14 1.42 1.91
C CYS A 335 -21.20 0.28 0.89
N ILE A 336 -22.31 -0.44 0.78
CA ILE A 336 -22.48 -1.52 -0.20
C ILE A 336 -22.51 -0.96 -1.63
N VAL A 337 -23.27 0.10 -1.90
CA VAL A 337 -23.33 0.73 -3.23
C VAL A 337 -21.95 1.19 -3.67
N LEU A 338 -21.22 1.93 -2.83
CA LEU A 338 -19.86 2.37 -3.15
C LEU A 338 -18.88 1.20 -3.29
N SER A 339 -18.99 0.16 -2.45
CA SER A 339 -18.13 -1.03 -2.55
C SER A 339 -18.31 -1.74 -3.89
N LYS A 340 -19.56 -1.88 -4.36
CA LYS A 340 -19.88 -2.45 -5.69
C LYS A 340 -19.27 -1.61 -6.82
N SER A 341 -19.39 -0.29 -6.74
CA SER A 341 -18.74 0.62 -7.71
C SER A 341 -17.22 0.51 -7.69
N MET A 342 -16.60 0.45 -6.50
CA MET A 342 -15.14 0.29 -6.35
C MET A 342 -14.67 -1.07 -6.87
N HIS A 343 -15.41 -2.14 -6.60
CA HIS A 343 -15.10 -3.46 -7.12
C HIS A 343 -15.12 -3.47 -8.65
N TYR A 344 -16.17 -2.90 -9.24
CA TYR A 344 -16.31 -2.77 -10.70
C TYR A 344 -15.14 -1.96 -11.30
N LEU A 345 -14.74 -0.86 -10.67
CA LEU A 345 -13.58 -0.08 -11.08
C LEU A 345 -12.28 -0.89 -11.04
N GLY A 346 -12.12 -1.79 -10.06
CA GLY A 346 -10.96 -2.64 -9.91
C GLY A 346 -10.73 -3.62 -11.06
N THR A 347 -11.77 -3.99 -11.82
CA THR A 347 -11.64 -4.92 -12.97
C THR A 347 -10.89 -4.30 -14.16
N TYR A 348 -10.83 -2.97 -14.22
CA TYR A 348 -10.13 -2.23 -15.28
C TYR A 348 -8.67 -1.91 -14.95
N VAL A 349 -8.24 -2.15 -13.72
CA VAL A 349 -6.88 -1.82 -13.23
C VAL A 349 -5.93 -2.97 -13.56
N GLY A 350 -5.07 -2.75 -14.55
CA GLY A 350 -4.01 -3.67 -14.94
C GLY A 350 -2.83 -3.63 -13.98
N SER A 351 -2.26 -4.80 -13.66
CA SER A 351 -1.03 -4.91 -12.85
C SER A 351 0.25 -4.65 -13.64
N LYS A 352 0.18 -4.67 -14.99
CA LYS A 352 1.33 -4.52 -15.89
C LYS A 352 0.97 -3.62 -17.06
N LYS A 353 1.98 -2.88 -17.54
CA LYS A 353 1.91 -2.10 -18.79
C LYS A 353 1.67 -3.06 -19.96
N SER A 354 0.65 -2.78 -20.77
CA SER A 354 0.41 -3.44 -22.06
C SER A 354 0.23 -2.39 -23.15
N ASN A 355 0.30 -2.78 -24.43
CA ASN A 355 0.08 -1.87 -25.56
C ASN A 355 -1.36 -1.33 -25.63
N LEU A 356 -2.30 -1.92 -24.90
CA LEU A 356 -3.71 -1.49 -24.82
C LEU A 356 -4.01 -0.72 -23.53
N CYS A 357 -3.02 -0.50 -22.66
CA CYS A 357 -3.21 0.19 -21.39
C CYS A 357 -2.67 1.62 -21.44
N SER A 358 -3.43 2.55 -20.86
CA SER A 358 -3.02 3.94 -20.63
C SER A 358 -2.74 4.18 -19.15
N TRP A 359 -1.83 5.10 -18.81
CA TRP A 359 -1.55 5.43 -17.40
C TRP A 359 -2.51 6.51 -16.89
N HIS A 360 -3.13 6.27 -15.74
CA HIS A 360 -4.05 7.18 -15.06
C HIS A 360 -3.53 7.55 -13.66
N PRO A 361 -3.54 8.84 -13.24
CA PRO A 361 -2.98 9.27 -11.95
C PRO A 361 -3.55 8.56 -10.71
N ILE A 362 -4.83 8.20 -10.74
CA ILE A 362 -5.53 7.52 -9.63
C ILE A 362 -5.54 5.98 -9.79
N LEU A 363 -5.66 5.48 -11.02
CA LEU A 363 -5.96 4.07 -11.30
C LEU A 363 -4.72 3.28 -11.73
N GLY A 364 -3.59 3.93 -11.99
CA GLY A 364 -2.38 3.31 -12.52
C GLY A 364 -2.56 2.89 -13.98
N TRP A 365 -2.02 1.73 -14.35
CA TRP A 365 -2.22 1.17 -15.70
C TRP A 365 -3.66 0.72 -15.89
N PHE A 366 -4.37 1.33 -16.83
CA PHE A 366 -5.80 1.18 -17.03
C PHE A 366 -6.12 0.71 -18.45
N ALA A 367 -7.02 -0.25 -18.60
CA ALA A 367 -7.25 -1.00 -19.84
C ALA A 367 -8.14 -0.31 -20.90
N GLN A 368 -8.53 0.95 -20.71
CA GLN A 368 -9.33 1.69 -21.69
C GLN A 368 -8.63 2.98 -22.17
N SER A 369 -9.12 3.52 -23.28
CA SER A 369 -8.67 4.82 -23.81
C SER A 369 -9.03 5.96 -22.88
N ILE A 370 -8.13 6.92 -22.74
CA ILE A 370 -8.31 8.09 -21.88
C ILE A 370 -9.00 9.22 -22.66
N ASP A 371 -10.07 9.77 -22.11
CA ASP A 371 -10.67 11.02 -22.57
C ASP A 371 -9.85 12.21 -22.03
N ASN A 372 -9.17 12.92 -22.94
CA ASN A 372 -8.32 14.06 -22.59
C ASN A 372 -9.08 15.23 -21.95
N SER A 373 -10.35 15.43 -22.32
CA SER A 373 -11.18 16.48 -21.72
C SER A 373 -11.46 16.16 -20.25
N LEU A 374 -11.83 14.91 -19.97
CA LEU A 374 -12.10 14.42 -18.62
C LEU A 374 -10.85 14.46 -17.73
N GLN A 375 -9.67 14.15 -18.26
CA GLN A 375 -8.41 14.23 -17.49
C GLN A 375 -8.14 15.61 -16.91
N SER A 376 -8.48 16.66 -17.65
CA SER A 376 -8.29 18.03 -17.21
C SER A 376 -9.07 18.36 -15.92
N ALA A 377 -10.16 17.64 -15.65
CA ALA A 377 -11.01 17.82 -14.46
C ALA A 377 -10.74 16.80 -13.34
N MET A 378 -9.75 15.91 -13.48
CA MET A 378 -9.49 14.84 -12.51
C MET A 378 -8.98 15.37 -11.15
N SER A 379 -8.44 16.58 -11.08
CA SER A 379 -8.06 17.22 -9.81
C SER A 379 -9.28 17.38 -8.88
N PHE A 380 -10.43 17.79 -9.42
CA PHE A 380 -11.68 17.93 -8.66
C PHE A 380 -12.19 16.58 -8.16
N VAL A 381 -12.16 15.56 -9.02
CA VAL A 381 -12.57 14.19 -8.66
C VAL A 381 -11.63 13.62 -7.58
N THR A 382 -10.31 13.84 -7.70
CA THR A 382 -9.33 13.46 -6.68
C THR A 382 -9.65 14.12 -5.34
N SER A 383 -9.95 15.42 -5.34
CA SER A 383 -10.33 16.16 -4.13
C SER A 383 -11.58 15.59 -3.47
N GLN A 384 -12.60 15.24 -4.25
CA GLN A 384 -13.83 14.61 -3.73
C GLN A 384 -13.56 13.20 -3.18
N LEU A 385 -12.75 12.38 -3.86
CA LEU A 385 -12.40 11.04 -3.38
C LEU A 385 -11.65 11.08 -2.05
N ARG A 386 -10.73 12.04 -1.87
CA ARG A 386 -10.00 12.24 -0.61
C ARG A 386 -10.90 12.45 0.59
N LEU A 387 -12.11 12.96 0.39
CA LEU A 387 -13.09 13.09 1.46
C LEU A 387 -13.50 11.75 2.06
N LEU A 388 -13.35 10.63 1.34
CA LEU A 388 -13.72 9.31 1.84
C LEU A 388 -12.82 8.83 3.00
N TRP A 389 -11.55 9.21 3.01
CA TRP A 389 -10.58 8.87 4.07
C TRP A 389 -10.10 10.10 4.84
N ASN A 390 -10.85 11.20 4.79
CA ASN A 390 -10.61 12.34 5.67
C ASN A 390 -11.14 12.03 7.09
N GLY A 391 -10.61 12.73 8.10
CA GLY A 391 -10.97 12.48 9.50
C GLY A 391 -12.47 12.64 9.79
N ARG A 392 -13.18 13.54 9.07
CA ARG A 392 -14.62 13.75 9.23
C ARG A 392 -15.43 12.53 8.78
N MET A 393 -15.22 12.05 7.56
CA MET A 393 -15.92 10.90 7.00
C MET A 393 -15.58 9.62 7.74
N VAL A 394 -14.30 9.40 8.07
CA VAL A 394 -13.87 8.23 8.85
C VAL A 394 -14.60 8.19 10.20
N ARG A 395 -14.70 9.32 10.91
CA ARG A 395 -15.46 9.41 12.16
C ARG A 395 -16.96 9.18 11.98
N LEU A 396 -17.57 9.66 10.90
CA LEU A 396 -19.00 9.42 10.63
C LEU A 396 -19.28 7.95 10.29
N LEU A 397 -18.46 7.33 9.43
CA LEU A 397 -18.63 5.93 9.03
C LEU A 397 -18.41 4.97 10.22
N PHE A 398 -17.38 5.22 11.03
CA PHE A 398 -17.06 4.48 12.25
C PHE A 398 -17.67 5.10 13.52
N ALA A 399 -18.72 5.92 13.43
CA ALA A 399 -19.27 6.66 14.57
C ALA A 399 -19.63 5.75 15.74
N ASP A 400 -20.16 4.56 15.48
CA ASP A 400 -20.49 3.55 16.48
C ASP A 400 -19.28 3.17 17.36
N LEU A 401 -18.07 3.15 16.79
CA LEU A 401 -16.82 2.80 17.48
C LEU A 401 -16.25 4.00 18.27
N TYR A 402 -16.49 5.22 17.80
CA TYR A 402 -16.07 6.46 18.48
C TYR A 402 -16.99 6.84 19.64
N ALA A 403 -18.29 6.54 19.53
CA ALA A 403 -19.30 6.88 20.54
C ALA A 403 -19.16 6.08 21.85
N GLN A 404 -18.37 5.01 21.87
CA GLN A 404 -18.20 4.18 23.06
C GLN A 404 -17.03 4.68 23.91
N ALA A 405 -17.36 5.23 25.09
CA ALA A 405 -16.40 5.58 26.12
C ALA A 405 -15.78 4.33 26.80
N GLU A 406 -16.52 3.22 26.88
CA GLU A 406 -16.13 1.98 27.57
C GLU A 406 -15.01 1.18 26.90
N LEU A 407 -14.67 1.47 25.63
CA LEU A 407 -13.49 0.91 24.96
C LEU A 407 -12.19 1.66 25.33
N ASN A 408 -12.28 2.74 26.10
CA ASN A 408 -11.14 3.34 26.75
C ASN A 408 -10.99 2.67 28.13
N LEU A 409 -9.82 2.09 28.40
CA LEU A 409 -9.49 1.53 29.71
C LEU A 409 -9.81 2.55 30.83
N PRO A 410 -10.26 2.10 32.01
CA PRO A 410 -10.34 3.00 33.16
C PRO A 410 -8.94 3.51 33.46
N GLU A 411 -8.74 4.82 33.40
CA GLU A 411 -7.59 5.47 34.00
C GLU A 411 -7.52 5.05 35.48
N LEU A 412 -6.31 4.73 35.94
CA LEU A 412 -6.01 4.46 37.35
C LEU A 412 -6.45 5.67 38.19
N SER A 413 -7.66 5.62 38.72
CA SER A 413 -8.07 6.50 39.80
C SER A 413 -7.57 5.91 41.11
N ALA A 414 -6.84 6.78 41.81
CA ALA A 414 -6.29 6.68 43.15
C ALA A 414 -6.93 5.65 44.08
N SER A 415 -6.04 4.95 44.78
CA SER A 415 -6.26 4.24 46.03
C SER A 415 -7.28 4.91 46.97
N GLU A 416 -8.33 4.17 47.33
CA GLU A 416 -9.05 4.41 48.58
C GLU A 416 -8.33 3.73 49.74
N GLY A 417 -8.25 4.45 50.88
CA GLY A 417 -8.22 3.81 52.20
C GLY A 417 -7.16 4.33 53.18
N GLY A 418 -7.47 5.40 53.90
CA GLY A 418 -6.71 5.87 55.06
C GLY A 418 -7.53 6.75 56.01
N SER A 419 -8.44 6.11 56.76
CA SER A 419 -8.94 6.42 58.12
C SER A 419 -9.30 7.85 58.57
N SER A 420 -10.54 7.95 59.12
CA SER A 420 -11.01 8.82 60.24
C SER A 420 -10.80 10.35 60.10
N SER A 421 -11.75 11.25 60.32
CA SER A 421 -12.82 11.29 61.32
C SER A 421 -13.67 12.57 61.10
N THR A 422 -14.96 12.46 61.38
CA THR A 422 -15.86 13.48 61.98
C THR A 422 -16.14 14.85 61.32
N CYS A 423 -17.45 15.06 61.07
CA CYS A 423 -18.27 16.23 61.44
C CYS A 423 -18.60 17.34 60.40
N HIS A 424 -19.89 17.33 60.05
CA HIS A 424 -20.86 18.44 60.08
C HIS A 424 -20.81 19.64 59.11
N LEU A 425 -21.99 19.81 58.49
CA LEU A 425 -22.79 21.03 58.27
C LEU A 425 -22.66 21.85 56.97
N HIS A 426 -23.87 22.12 56.47
CA HIS A 426 -24.44 22.97 55.41
C HIS A 426 -23.82 24.39 55.17
N PRO A 427 -24.26 25.08 54.09
CA PRO A 427 -23.47 26.03 53.30
C PRO A 427 -23.70 27.49 53.72
N ALA A 428 -22.75 28.37 53.37
CA ALA A 428 -22.98 29.80 53.40
C ALA A 428 -22.19 30.53 52.31
N ASN A 429 -22.92 31.39 51.61
CA ASN A 429 -22.43 32.46 50.72
C ASN A 429 -21.40 33.36 51.42
N THR A 430 -20.41 33.87 50.67
CA THR A 430 -20.09 35.31 50.67
C THR A 430 -19.15 35.68 49.52
N SER A 431 -19.47 36.83 48.96
CA SER A 431 -18.76 37.61 47.96
C SER A 431 -17.51 38.30 48.53
N CYS A 432 -16.44 38.45 47.73
CA CYS A 432 -15.87 39.76 47.40
C CYS A 432 -14.68 39.70 46.42
N ALA A 433 -14.57 40.80 45.68
CA ALA A 433 -13.63 41.17 44.63
C ALA A 433 -12.14 41.18 45.04
N THR A 434 -11.22 40.97 44.09
CA THR A 434 -10.45 42.04 43.40
C THR A 434 -9.34 41.47 42.50
N ASN A 435 -9.03 42.23 41.45
CA ASN A 435 -8.07 41.97 40.36
C ASN A 435 -6.64 41.63 40.79
N GLN A 436 -5.94 40.80 39.99
CA GLN A 436 -4.65 41.16 39.37
C GLN A 436 -4.19 40.15 38.31
N HIS A 437 -3.59 40.68 37.24
CA HIS A 437 -3.16 40.01 36.01
C HIS A 437 -1.94 39.06 36.18
N GLY A 438 -1.97 37.94 35.45
CA GLY A 438 -0.81 37.13 35.05
C GLY A 438 -1.14 36.39 33.74
N PRO A 439 -0.19 36.15 32.81
CA PRO A 439 -0.50 35.66 31.47
C PRO A 439 -0.91 34.19 31.54
N GLY A 440 -2.17 33.91 31.18
CA GLY A 440 -2.75 32.58 31.18
C GLY A 440 -2.14 31.69 30.10
N VAL A 441 -1.73 30.49 30.51
CA VAL A 441 -1.46 29.35 29.63
C VAL A 441 -2.75 29.02 28.86
N PRO A 442 -2.73 28.91 27.51
CA PRO A 442 -3.94 28.61 26.75
C PRO A 442 -4.45 27.21 27.08
N SER A 443 -5.77 27.10 27.23
CA SER A 443 -6.44 25.84 27.55
C SER A 443 -6.21 24.80 26.44
N LYS A 444 -6.33 23.50 26.77
CA LYS A 444 -6.17 22.38 25.81
C LYS A 444 -7.11 22.50 24.58
N ALA A 445 -8.22 23.22 24.72
CA ALA A 445 -9.16 23.53 23.64
C ALA A 445 -8.65 24.65 22.70
N GLU A 446 -7.92 25.63 23.22
CA GLU A 446 -7.31 26.71 22.41
C GLU A 446 -6.07 26.23 21.65
N LYS A 447 -5.31 25.26 22.19
CA LYS A 447 -4.24 24.58 21.44
C LYS A 447 -4.78 23.72 20.28
N LEU A 448 -6.03 23.25 20.35
CA LEU A 448 -6.69 22.51 19.27
C LEU A 448 -7.23 23.43 18.17
N ALA A 449 -7.53 24.70 18.47
CA ALA A 449 -7.97 25.69 17.48
C ALA A 449 -6.82 26.25 16.63
N VAL A 450 -5.56 26.15 17.12
CA VAL A 450 -4.34 26.59 16.41
C VAL A 450 -3.86 25.55 15.37
N LEU A 451 -4.42 24.33 15.35
CA LEU A 451 -4.07 23.24 14.43
C LEU A 451 -4.80 23.25 13.06
N GLY A 452 -5.46 24.35 12.68
CA GLY A 452 -5.86 24.59 11.28
C GLY A 452 -6.83 23.58 10.63
N LEU A 453 -7.62 22.82 11.41
CA LEU A 453 -8.53 21.78 10.89
C LEU A 453 -9.90 22.29 10.39
N LEU A 454 -10.08 23.60 10.18
CA LEU A 454 -11.29 24.20 9.58
C LEU A 454 -10.91 25.34 8.63
N PRO A 455 -11.55 25.48 7.45
CA PRO A 455 -11.42 26.68 6.64
C PRO A 455 -12.11 27.88 7.35
N PRO A 456 -11.67 29.12 7.08
CA PRO A 456 -12.19 30.31 7.74
C PRO A 456 -13.64 30.55 7.29
N ILE A 457 -14.60 30.35 8.20
CA ILE A 457 -15.97 30.82 7.99
C ILE A 457 -15.99 32.31 8.36
N SER A 458 -16.12 33.15 7.35
CA SER A 458 -16.37 34.58 7.50
C SER A 458 -17.68 34.80 8.27
N ARG A 459 -17.59 35.62 9.32
CA ARG A 459 -18.71 36.07 10.14
C ARG A 459 -19.75 36.82 9.30
N MET A 460 -21.03 36.51 9.50
CA MET A 460 -22.12 37.50 9.59
C MET A 460 -23.38 36.84 10.19
N GLY A 461 -23.81 37.32 11.37
CA GLY A 461 -25.22 37.39 11.77
C GLY A 461 -25.87 36.23 12.54
N GLY A 462 -25.76 36.23 13.88
CA GLY A 462 -26.90 36.04 14.79
C GLY A 462 -27.48 34.64 15.07
N SER A 463 -27.23 34.17 16.30
CA SER A 463 -28.14 33.35 17.15
C SER A 463 -28.42 31.88 16.77
N ARG A 464 -27.58 30.96 17.27
CA ARG A 464 -27.89 29.89 18.25
C ARG A 464 -26.66 29.00 18.43
N SER A 465 -26.37 28.61 19.66
CA SER A 465 -25.21 27.82 20.08
C SER A 465 -25.08 26.48 19.34
N THR A 466 -24.02 26.31 18.55
CA THR A 466 -23.64 25.02 17.95
C THR A 466 -22.71 24.27 18.90
N GLY A 467 -23.27 23.36 19.70
CA GLY A 467 -22.53 22.22 20.22
C GLY A 467 -22.01 21.37 19.06
N SER A 468 -20.89 20.69 19.25
CA SER A 468 -20.15 20.01 18.19
C SER A 468 -21.05 19.05 17.38
N ASP A 469 -20.96 19.09 16.04
CA ASP A 469 -21.73 18.22 15.13
C ASP A 469 -21.58 16.72 15.43
N ILE A 470 -20.55 16.33 16.19
CA ILE A 470 -20.25 14.95 16.59
C ILE A 470 -21.12 14.50 17.77
N ASP A 471 -21.36 15.36 18.75
CA ASP A 471 -22.19 15.01 19.92
C ASP A 471 -23.67 14.83 19.53
N GLY A 472 -24.16 15.64 18.58
CA GLY A 472 -25.50 15.48 17.99
C GLY A 472 -25.65 14.27 17.05
N TYR A 473 -24.54 13.76 16.52
CA TYR A 473 -24.48 12.53 15.72
C TYR A 473 -24.38 11.28 16.61
N GLY A 474 -23.68 11.39 17.74
CA GLY A 474 -23.52 10.34 18.76
C GLY A 474 -24.85 9.83 19.35
N HIS A 475 -25.85 10.70 19.49
CA HIS A 475 -27.20 10.29 19.93
C HIS A 475 -28.00 9.51 18.88
N ARG A 476 -27.53 9.46 17.63
CA ARG A 476 -28.16 8.77 16.48
C ARG A 476 -27.31 7.59 15.96
N VAL A 477 -26.44 7.07 16.84
CA VAL A 477 -25.53 5.94 16.62
C VAL A 477 -26.29 4.65 16.35
N ARG A 478 -25.75 3.80 15.47
CA ARG A 478 -26.35 2.52 15.11
C ARG A 478 -26.18 1.59 16.31
N HIS A 479 -27.28 1.27 16.98
CA HIS A 479 -27.26 0.44 18.20
C HIS A 479 -26.71 -0.99 18.01
N GLY A 480 -26.38 -1.40 16.79
CA GLY A 480 -25.82 -2.71 16.50
C GLY A 480 -24.54 -3.00 17.28
N LEU A 481 -23.57 -2.07 17.28
CA LEU A 481 -22.29 -2.28 17.98
C LEU A 481 -22.44 -2.18 19.50
N SER A 482 -23.25 -1.24 20.00
CA SER A 482 -23.51 -1.13 21.44
C SER A 482 -24.20 -2.38 21.99
N ASN A 483 -25.15 -2.96 21.24
CA ASN A 483 -25.83 -4.19 21.63
C ASN A 483 -24.86 -5.38 21.64
N PHE A 484 -24.00 -5.48 20.62
CA PHE A 484 -22.96 -6.51 20.54
C PHE A 484 -21.95 -6.42 21.71
N LEU A 485 -21.44 -5.22 22.01
CA LEU A 485 -20.54 -5.00 23.15
C LEU A 485 -21.22 -5.26 24.49
N ARG A 486 -22.51 -4.93 24.63
CA ARG A 486 -23.32 -5.29 25.80
C ARG A 486 -23.47 -6.81 25.94
N GLN A 487 -23.57 -7.57 24.85
CA GLN A 487 -23.58 -9.04 24.91
C GLN A 487 -22.21 -9.58 25.35
N ILE A 488 -21.10 -8.99 24.87
CA ILE A 488 -19.74 -9.34 25.30
C ILE A 488 -19.53 -9.07 26.79
N SER A 489 -19.85 -7.87 27.27
CA SER A 489 -19.66 -7.50 28.69
C SER A 489 -20.52 -8.33 29.64
N ASN A 490 -21.71 -8.75 29.20
CA ASN A 490 -22.56 -9.65 29.96
C ASN A 490 -22.11 -11.12 29.92
N SER A 491 -21.19 -11.50 29.03
CA SER A 491 -20.66 -12.86 28.96
C SER A 491 -19.83 -13.21 30.19
N SER A 492 -20.02 -14.43 30.73
CA SER A 492 -19.27 -14.94 31.87
C SER A 492 -17.76 -15.00 31.61
N ALA A 493 -17.35 -15.22 30.36
CA ALA A 493 -15.96 -15.24 29.91
C ALA A 493 -15.28 -13.86 30.03
N TYR A 494 -16.00 -12.77 29.74
CA TYR A 494 -15.48 -11.40 29.89
C TYR A 494 -15.29 -11.04 31.36
N ARG A 495 -16.29 -11.32 32.22
CA ARG A 495 -16.19 -11.06 33.66
C ARG A 495 -15.08 -11.86 34.36
N ALA A 496 -14.78 -13.07 33.89
CA ALA A 496 -13.66 -13.87 34.39
C ALA A 496 -12.29 -13.25 34.04
N ARG A 497 -12.13 -12.67 32.84
CA ARG A 497 -10.88 -11.97 32.44
C ARG A 497 -10.57 -10.76 33.34
N PHE A 498 -11.59 -10.01 33.77
CA PHE A 498 -11.40 -8.79 34.57
C PHE A 498 -11.30 -9.02 36.09
N ARG A 499 -11.70 -10.20 36.60
CA ARG A 499 -11.60 -10.53 38.04
C ARG A 499 -10.17 -10.87 38.50
N ASN A 500 -9.30 -11.35 37.61
CA ASN A 500 -7.97 -11.87 37.94
C ASN A 500 -6.83 -10.82 37.83
N LYS A 501 -7.12 -9.52 38.04
CA LYS A 501 -6.15 -8.41 37.90
C LYS A 501 -5.02 -8.36 38.95
N LYS A 502 -4.84 -9.38 39.80
CA LYS A 502 -3.84 -9.41 40.91
C LYS A 502 -2.58 -10.24 40.65
N GLU A 503 -2.46 -10.96 39.54
CA GLU A 503 -1.24 -11.70 39.16
C GLU A 503 -0.69 -11.17 37.83
N ILE A 504 0.27 -10.24 37.89
CA ILE A 504 0.67 -9.36 36.78
C ILE A 504 1.84 -9.91 35.92
N THR A 505 2.16 -11.22 35.98
CA THR A 505 3.37 -11.74 35.30
C THR A 505 3.14 -12.54 34.01
N ASN A 506 1.90 -12.86 33.59
CA ASN A 506 1.63 -13.69 32.38
C ASN A 506 0.44 -13.20 31.51
N ASN A 507 0.31 -11.89 31.29
CA ASN A 507 -0.93 -11.28 30.74
C ASN A 507 -1.14 -11.31 29.21
N TYR A 508 -0.22 -11.85 28.40
CA TYR A 508 -0.32 -11.77 26.93
C TYR A 508 -0.85 -13.05 26.26
N ILE A 509 -1.33 -14.04 27.02
CA ILE A 509 -1.81 -15.31 26.45
C ILE A 509 -3.18 -15.07 25.76
N PRO A 510 -3.29 -15.27 24.43
CA PRO A 510 -4.57 -15.19 23.73
C PRO A 510 -5.50 -16.28 24.27
N ASN A 511 -6.81 -16.03 24.28
CA ASN A 511 -7.76 -17.04 24.74
C ASN A 511 -7.74 -18.25 23.77
N LEU A 512 -6.91 -19.26 24.07
CA LEU A 512 -6.76 -20.52 23.33
C LEU A 512 -7.85 -21.53 23.71
N SER A 513 -8.75 -21.19 24.64
CA SER A 513 -9.72 -22.09 25.25
C SER A 513 -10.71 -22.68 24.24
N THR A 514 -10.86 -24.00 24.27
CA THR A 514 -11.95 -24.75 23.66
C THR A 514 -13.28 -24.40 24.30
N GLY A 515 -14.20 -23.83 23.53
CA GLY A 515 -15.65 -23.94 23.71
C GLY A 515 -16.23 -23.67 25.11
N ARG A 516 -16.67 -22.44 25.35
CA ARG A 516 -18.01 -22.21 25.92
C ARG A 516 -18.78 -21.40 24.90
N SER A 517 -19.85 -21.98 24.37
CA SER A 517 -20.69 -21.55 23.24
C SER A 517 -21.40 -20.20 23.39
N ASP A 518 -21.13 -19.43 24.45
CA ASP A 518 -22.00 -18.33 24.88
C ASP A 518 -21.33 -16.95 24.77
N SER A 519 -20.13 -16.84 24.16
CA SER A 519 -19.48 -15.54 23.91
C SER A 519 -19.62 -15.11 22.44
N PRO A 520 -20.08 -13.88 22.14
CA PRO A 520 -20.20 -13.37 20.77
C PRO A 520 -18.87 -13.44 20.01
N GLY A 521 -18.91 -13.99 18.79
CA GLY A 521 -17.74 -14.20 17.93
C GLY A 521 -17.63 -13.16 16.80
N PRO A 522 -16.63 -13.30 15.90
CA PRO A 522 -16.47 -12.44 14.73
C PRO A 522 -17.69 -12.43 13.79
N SER A 523 -18.40 -13.57 13.68
CA SER A 523 -19.63 -13.70 12.88
C SER A 523 -20.75 -12.78 13.33
N ASP A 524 -20.82 -12.48 14.64
CA ASP A 524 -21.89 -11.70 15.26
C ASP A 524 -21.66 -10.17 15.16
N LEU A 525 -20.57 -9.75 14.51
CA LEU A 525 -20.27 -8.34 14.27
C LEU A 525 -21.42 -7.64 13.50
N PRO A 526 -21.74 -6.37 13.83
CA PRO A 526 -22.81 -5.65 13.14
C PRO A 526 -22.58 -5.52 11.63
N LYS A 527 -23.64 -5.73 10.84
CA LYS A 527 -23.59 -5.60 9.37
C LYS A 527 -23.10 -4.22 8.91
N SER A 528 -23.46 -3.16 9.64
CA SER A 528 -22.99 -1.79 9.36
C SER A 528 -21.47 -1.67 9.44
N LEU A 529 -20.85 -2.21 10.49
CA LEU A 529 -19.40 -2.20 10.66
C LEU A 529 -18.70 -3.06 9.59
N LYS A 530 -19.25 -4.25 9.31
CA LYS A 530 -18.75 -5.11 8.22
C LYS A 530 -18.78 -4.37 6.87
N ALA A 531 -19.84 -3.62 6.59
CA ALA A 531 -20.00 -2.87 5.34
C ALA A 531 -19.03 -1.68 5.23
N VAL A 532 -18.78 -0.96 6.33
CA VAL A 532 -17.76 0.10 6.36
C VAL A 532 -16.37 -0.47 6.10
N CYS A 533 -16.02 -1.59 6.73
CA CYS A 533 -14.73 -2.25 6.48
C CYS A 533 -14.62 -2.75 5.03
N MET A 534 -15.69 -3.32 4.48
CA MET A 534 -15.78 -3.74 3.08
C MET A 534 -15.49 -2.57 2.12
N LEU A 535 -16.08 -1.40 2.36
CA LEU A 535 -15.84 -0.20 1.55
C LEU A 535 -14.36 0.16 1.48
N TYR A 536 -13.67 0.22 2.62
CA TYR A 536 -12.24 0.52 2.63
C TYR A 536 -11.41 -0.63 2.04
N CYS A 537 -11.82 -1.89 2.16
CA CYS A 537 -11.13 -3.02 1.52
C CYS A 537 -11.11 -2.85 0.00
N PHE A 538 -12.28 -2.65 -0.62
CA PHE A 538 -12.38 -2.43 -2.06
C PHE A 538 -11.72 -1.12 -2.50
N THR A 539 -11.85 -0.05 -1.72
CA THR A 539 -11.20 1.24 -2.03
C THR A 539 -9.67 1.08 -2.06
N SER A 540 -9.07 0.46 -1.03
CA SER A 540 -7.61 0.21 -0.97
C SER A 540 -7.12 -0.83 -1.99
N GLY A 541 -8.03 -1.66 -2.51
CA GLY A 541 -7.78 -2.69 -3.50
C GLY A 541 -7.78 -2.18 -4.93
N SER A 542 -8.78 -1.36 -5.26
CA SER A 542 -9.00 -0.81 -6.59
C SER A 542 -8.13 0.42 -6.85
N LEU A 543 -7.85 1.24 -5.83
CA LEU A 543 -7.06 2.47 -5.96
C LEU A 543 -5.61 2.25 -5.50
N LYS A 544 -4.86 1.40 -6.21
CA LYS A 544 -3.51 0.94 -5.79
C LYS A 544 -2.48 2.07 -5.69
N GLU A 545 -2.51 3.03 -6.61
CA GLU A 545 -1.54 4.15 -6.64
C GLU A 545 -1.67 5.06 -5.41
N ILE A 546 -2.89 5.25 -4.90
CA ILE A 546 -3.17 6.08 -3.71
C ILE A 546 -3.47 5.25 -2.45
N ARG A 547 -3.18 3.94 -2.48
CA ARG A 547 -3.43 3.01 -1.36
C ARG A 547 -2.81 3.49 -0.05
N SER A 548 -1.56 3.96 -0.11
CA SER A 548 -0.85 4.45 1.09
C SER A 548 -1.52 5.68 1.70
N ALA A 549 -2.07 6.57 0.88
CA ALA A 549 -2.81 7.75 1.35
C ALA A 549 -4.14 7.35 2.02
N ILE A 550 -4.84 6.37 1.47
CA ILE A 550 -6.08 5.82 2.08
C ILE A 550 -5.78 5.20 3.44
N LEU A 551 -4.75 4.35 3.52
CA LEU A 551 -4.35 3.70 4.78
C LEU A 551 -3.83 4.70 5.81
N ALA A 552 -3.10 5.74 5.37
CA ALA A 552 -2.67 6.83 6.24
C ALA A 552 -3.87 7.60 6.81
N GLY A 553 -4.88 7.90 5.99
CA GLY A 553 -6.12 8.55 6.44
C GLY A 553 -6.86 7.76 7.52
N LEU A 554 -6.89 6.42 7.41
CA LEU A 554 -7.45 5.52 8.42
C LEU A 554 -6.59 5.42 9.70
N SER A 555 -5.31 5.78 9.61
CA SER A 555 -4.38 5.72 10.73
C SER A 555 -4.38 6.99 11.59
N LEU A 556 -5.14 8.02 11.19
CA LEU A 556 -5.27 9.27 11.93
C LEU A 556 -6.13 9.09 13.18
N GLY A 557 -5.64 9.55 14.33
CA GLY A 557 -6.34 9.50 15.61
C GLY A 557 -6.27 8.13 16.30
N ASP A 558 -7.36 7.73 16.94
CA ASP A 558 -7.47 6.53 17.79
C ASP A 558 -8.34 5.42 17.18
N LEU A 559 -8.58 5.45 15.85
CA LEU A 559 -9.36 4.42 15.16
C LEU A 559 -8.75 3.02 15.29
N LEU A 560 -7.49 2.85 14.91
CA LEU A 560 -6.84 1.54 14.91
C LEU A 560 -6.75 0.91 16.31
N PRO A 561 -6.40 1.67 17.38
CA PRO A 561 -6.49 1.16 18.75
C PRO A 561 -7.90 0.68 19.13
N ARG A 562 -8.95 1.42 18.76
CA ARG A 562 -10.34 0.99 19.00
C ARG A 562 -10.70 -0.27 18.22
N MET A 563 -10.26 -0.38 16.95
CA MET A 563 -10.42 -1.59 16.15
C MET A 563 -9.70 -2.79 16.78
N TRP A 564 -8.48 -2.58 17.30
CA TRP A 564 -7.73 -3.62 18.00
C TRP A 564 -8.47 -4.11 19.24
N ARG A 565 -8.95 -3.20 20.08
CA ARG A 565 -9.71 -3.56 21.28
C ARG A 565 -10.95 -4.36 20.94
N LEU A 566 -11.66 -3.98 19.87
CA LEU A 566 -12.78 -4.77 19.36
C LEU A 566 -12.32 -6.18 18.94
N ILE A 567 -11.29 -6.31 18.09
CA ILE A 567 -10.74 -7.61 17.65
C ILE A 567 -10.34 -8.48 18.83
N SER A 568 -9.67 -7.92 19.84
CA SER A 568 -9.22 -8.64 21.04
C SER A 568 -10.36 -9.15 21.94
N CYS A 569 -11.55 -8.53 21.83
CA CYS A 569 -12.75 -8.91 22.56
C CYS A 569 -13.68 -9.84 21.76
N CYS A 570 -13.54 -9.90 20.44
CA CYS A 570 -14.38 -10.70 19.54
C CYS A 570 -13.85 -12.13 19.40
N GLY A 571 -14.37 -13.04 20.23
CA GLY A 571 -14.05 -14.47 20.15
C GLY A 571 -12.63 -14.88 20.58
N SER A 572 -12.27 -16.11 20.25
CA SER A 572 -10.97 -16.75 20.45
C SER A 572 -10.10 -16.68 19.19
N VAL A 573 -8.82 -17.03 19.31
CA VAL A 573 -7.92 -17.15 18.13
C VAL A 573 -8.50 -18.13 17.11
N ARG A 574 -9.12 -19.24 17.55
CA ARG A 574 -9.71 -20.25 16.65
C ARG A 574 -10.87 -19.71 15.82
N ASP A 575 -11.70 -18.85 16.40
CA ASP A 575 -12.80 -18.22 15.67
C ASP A 575 -12.26 -17.38 14.51
N TRP A 576 -11.17 -16.64 14.74
CA TRP A 576 -10.48 -15.90 13.68
C TRP A 576 -9.74 -16.79 12.68
N VAL A 577 -9.22 -17.95 13.09
CA VAL A 577 -8.67 -18.95 12.15
C VAL A 577 -9.76 -19.41 11.17
N HIS A 578 -10.96 -19.73 11.66
CA HIS A 578 -12.09 -20.08 10.80
C HIS A 578 -12.43 -18.96 9.79
N VAL A 579 -12.37 -17.69 10.22
CA VAL A 579 -12.56 -16.54 9.31
C VAL A 579 -11.48 -16.47 8.24
N ILE A 580 -10.21 -16.72 8.57
CA ILE A 580 -9.11 -16.76 7.59
C ILE A 580 -9.36 -17.86 6.56
N MET A 581 -9.73 -19.07 7.01
CA MET A 581 -9.95 -20.22 6.13
C MET A 581 -11.14 -20.02 5.19
N ASN A 582 -12.24 -19.45 5.70
CA ASN A 582 -13.46 -19.24 4.91
C ASN A 582 -13.42 -17.98 4.02
N SER A 583 -12.43 -17.11 4.21
CA SER A 583 -12.34 -15.84 3.46
C SER A 583 -12.16 -16.02 1.94
N GLN A 584 -11.60 -17.14 1.48
CA GLN A 584 -11.25 -17.34 0.06
C GLN A 584 -12.46 -17.46 -0.88
N SER A 585 -13.64 -17.83 -0.40
CA SER A 585 -14.85 -18.03 -1.22
C SER A 585 -15.91 -16.92 -1.11
N VAL A 586 -15.88 -16.10 -0.05
CA VAL A 586 -16.98 -15.18 0.32
C VAL A 586 -16.64 -13.69 0.10
N CYS A 587 -15.38 -13.33 -0.19
CA CYS A 587 -14.95 -11.93 -0.37
C CYS A 587 -15.57 -11.19 -1.57
N HIS A 588 -16.53 -11.78 -2.28
CA HIS A 588 -16.84 -11.30 -3.62
C HIS A 588 -17.75 -10.09 -3.66
N LEU A 589 -18.74 -9.88 -2.78
CA LEU A 589 -19.54 -8.63 -2.84
C LEU A 589 -20.46 -8.39 -1.61
N GLU A 590 -20.23 -9.04 -0.46
CA GLU A 590 -21.07 -8.91 0.74
C GLU A 590 -20.29 -8.52 2.02
N PRO A 591 -20.91 -7.81 2.98
CA PRO A 591 -20.28 -7.47 4.26
C PRO A 591 -19.91 -8.73 5.08
N HIS A 592 -18.62 -8.99 5.19
CA HIS A 592 -18.05 -10.15 5.92
C HIS A 592 -17.07 -9.70 7.02
N GLU A 593 -16.92 -10.50 8.08
CA GLU A 593 -16.04 -10.21 9.23
C GLU A 593 -14.55 -10.17 8.88
N SER A 594 -14.12 -10.83 7.80
CA SER A 594 -12.74 -10.76 7.28
C SER A 594 -12.29 -9.34 6.98
N HIS A 595 -13.20 -8.46 6.55
CA HIS A 595 -12.86 -7.09 6.16
C HIS A 595 -12.33 -6.26 7.35
N LEU A 596 -12.83 -6.51 8.57
CA LEU A 596 -12.35 -5.83 9.77
C LEU A 596 -10.86 -6.15 10.00
N MET A 597 -10.52 -7.44 9.98
CA MET A 597 -9.15 -7.92 10.14
C MET A 597 -8.26 -7.43 8.98
N GLN A 598 -8.77 -7.45 7.75
CA GLN A 598 -8.04 -7.00 6.57
C GLN A 598 -7.64 -5.53 6.63
N ILE A 599 -8.58 -4.63 6.96
CA ILE A 599 -8.29 -3.19 7.09
C ILE A 599 -7.43 -2.91 8.30
N PHE A 600 -7.74 -3.51 9.44
CA PHE A 600 -6.93 -3.35 10.63
C PHE A 600 -5.47 -3.74 10.37
N ALA A 601 -5.23 -4.94 9.85
CA ALA A 601 -3.87 -5.43 9.60
C ALA A 601 -3.16 -4.63 8.50
N SER A 602 -3.87 -4.22 7.44
CA SER A 602 -3.30 -3.39 6.37
C SER A 602 -2.92 -1.98 6.84
N ALA A 603 -3.83 -1.30 7.53
CA ALA A 603 -3.62 0.06 8.02
C ALA A 603 -2.58 0.09 9.14
N THR A 604 -2.61 -0.88 10.06
CA THR A 604 -1.63 -0.98 11.14
C THR A 604 -0.23 -1.31 10.63
N SER A 605 -0.11 -2.22 9.66
CA SER A 605 1.20 -2.47 9.01
C SER A 605 1.74 -1.21 8.36
N ASN A 606 0.90 -0.45 7.66
CA ASN A 606 1.29 0.81 7.03
C ASN A 606 1.70 1.88 8.07
N LEU A 607 0.93 2.02 9.15
CA LEU A 607 1.24 2.95 10.24
C LEU A 607 2.57 2.59 10.93
N LEU A 608 2.75 1.33 11.31
CA LEU A 608 3.97 0.85 11.97
C LEU A 608 5.21 0.90 11.06
N SER A 609 5.05 1.01 9.74
CA SER A 609 6.17 1.28 8.83
C SER A 609 6.48 2.78 8.66
N ILE A 610 5.57 3.68 9.05
CA ILE A 610 5.72 5.14 8.93
C ILE A 610 6.18 5.77 10.26
N LEU A 611 5.69 5.24 11.39
CA LEU A 611 6.06 5.72 12.72
C LEU A 611 7.51 5.40 13.02
N ASP A 612 8.25 6.41 13.49
CA ASP A 612 9.59 6.19 14.02
C ASP A 612 9.55 5.66 15.47
N ASP A 613 10.70 5.25 15.98
CA ASP A 613 10.81 4.66 17.32
C ASP A 613 10.45 5.66 18.43
N ALA A 614 10.76 6.96 18.25
CA ALA A 614 10.39 7.99 19.21
C ALA A 614 8.86 8.19 19.24
N GLU A 615 8.21 8.26 18.08
CA GLU A 615 6.75 8.35 18.00
C GLU A 615 6.05 7.12 18.62
N LEU A 616 6.55 5.91 18.36
CA LEU A 616 5.90 4.69 18.82
C LEU A 616 6.17 4.39 20.30
N PHE A 617 7.43 4.48 20.75
CA PHE A 617 7.82 4.03 22.09
C PHE A 617 7.84 5.16 23.12
N GLU A 618 8.31 6.35 22.75
CA GLU A 618 8.40 7.49 23.68
C GLU A 618 7.07 8.25 23.75
N LEU A 619 6.53 8.66 22.60
CA LEU A 619 5.27 9.41 22.51
C LEU A 619 4.04 8.51 22.60
N LYS A 620 4.20 7.18 22.50
CA LYS A 620 3.11 6.18 22.51
C LYS A 620 1.99 6.54 21.52
N LYS A 621 2.39 7.01 20.35
CA LYS A 621 1.47 7.45 19.30
C LYS A 621 0.71 6.24 18.78
N SER A 622 -0.62 6.35 18.80
CA SER A 622 -1.59 5.31 18.43
C SER A 622 -1.63 4.12 19.39
N PHE A 623 -0.56 3.32 19.55
CA PHE A 623 -0.59 2.09 20.35
C PHE A 623 0.29 2.15 21.59
N THR A 624 -0.17 1.51 22.67
CA THR A 624 0.66 1.23 23.85
C THR A 624 1.53 -0.01 23.65
N ILE A 625 2.63 -0.14 24.41
CA ILE A 625 3.49 -1.33 24.38
C ILE A 625 2.68 -2.59 24.72
N ASP A 626 1.75 -2.51 25.68
CA ASP A 626 0.87 -3.63 26.03
C ASP A 626 -0.04 -4.06 24.88
N GLU A 627 -0.58 -3.11 24.11
CA GLU A 627 -1.36 -3.40 22.91
C GLU A 627 -0.48 -4.05 21.82
N LEU A 628 0.75 -3.59 21.62
CA LEU A 628 1.71 -4.20 20.68
C LEU A 628 2.08 -5.64 21.08
N CYS A 629 2.36 -5.89 22.36
CA CYS A 629 2.58 -7.25 22.88
C CYS A 629 1.33 -8.12 22.72
N SER A 630 0.14 -7.59 23.02
CA SER A 630 -1.12 -8.32 22.82
C SER A 630 -1.32 -8.70 21.35
N MET A 631 -1.05 -7.77 20.42
CA MET A 631 -1.10 -8.02 18.97
C MET A 631 -0.08 -9.08 18.54
N GLY A 632 1.19 -8.93 18.94
CA GLY A 632 2.24 -9.87 18.59
C GLY A 632 1.90 -11.30 18.99
N SER A 633 1.42 -11.47 20.24
CA SER A 633 1.00 -12.77 20.75
C SER A 633 -0.21 -13.35 19.99
N PHE A 634 -1.24 -12.54 19.76
CA PHE A 634 -2.44 -12.94 19.04
C PHE A 634 -2.12 -13.38 17.60
N PHE A 635 -1.39 -12.56 16.83
CA PHE A 635 -1.07 -12.87 15.43
C PHE A 635 -0.09 -14.05 15.32
N ASN A 636 0.85 -14.21 16.26
CA ASN A 636 1.75 -15.36 16.29
C ASN A 636 0.96 -16.68 16.41
N HIS A 637 0.01 -16.75 17.36
CA HIS A 637 -0.86 -17.92 17.51
C HIS A 637 -1.85 -18.08 16.34
N LEU A 638 -2.40 -16.98 15.82
CA LEU A 638 -3.33 -17.00 14.69
C LEU A 638 -2.71 -17.63 13.45
N ILE A 639 -1.47 -17.25 13.12
CA ILE A 639 -0.74 -17.81 11.97
C ILE A 639 -0.37 -19.27 12.24
N TYR A 640 0.15 -19.59 13.42
CA TYR A 640 0.49 -20.96 13.79
C TYR A 640 -0.71 -21.92 13.66
N GLU A 641 -1.83 -21.61 14.32
CA GLU A 641 -3.04 -22.43 14.31
C GLU A 641 -3.66 -22.52 12.91
N SER A 642 -3.60 -21.44 12.12
CA SER A 642 -4.04 -21.42 10.72
C SER A 642 -3.29 -22.43 9.85
N VAL A 643 -1.98 -22.57 10.04
CA VAL A 643 -1.15 -23.50 9.28
C VAL A 643 -1.42 -24.94 9.70
N ILE A 644 -1.54 -25.19 11.01
CA ILE A 644 -1.78 -26.54 11.55
C ILE A 644 -3.16 -27.09 11.18
N MET A 645 -4.17 -26.22 11.01
CA MET A 645 -5.55 -26.63 10.72
C MET A 645 -5.77 -27.10 9.26
N VAL A 646 -4.91 -26.71 8.32
CA VAL A 646 -5.04 -27.04 6.89
C VAL A 646 -4.28 -28.34 6.57
N PRO A 647 -4.83 -29.25 5.74
CA PRO A 647 -4.16 -30.50 5.38
C PRO A 647 -2.86 -30.29 4.57
N ASP A 648 -2.81 -29.27 3.71
CA ASP A 648 -1.61 -28.86 2.97
C ASP A 648 -1.38 -27.35 3.12
N PRO A 649 -0.31 -26.91 3.80
CA PRO A 649 -0.06 -25.50 4.05
C PRO A 649 0.23 -24.70 2.77
N ASN A 650 0.61 -25.35 1.66
CA ASN A 650 0.84 -24.65 0.39
C ASN A 650 -0.45 -24.11 -0.24
N GLN A 651 -1.62 -24.59 0.21
CA GLN A 651 -2.92 -24.04 -0.19
C GLN A 651 -3.18 -22.64 0.37
N LEU A 652 -2.46 -22.26 1.42
CA LEU A 652 -2.41 -20.88 1.91
C LEU A 652 -1.62 -20.06 0.88
N LYS A 653 -2.26 -19.68 -0.24
CA LYS A 653 -1.64 -18.91 -1.32
C LYS A 653 -0.94 -17.68 -0.75
N LEU A 654 0.38 -17.73 -0.70
CA LEU A 654 1.25 -16.62 -0.33
C LEU A 654 1.44 -15.73 -1.55
N TRP A 655 1.33 -14.42 -1.37
CA TRP A 655 1.62 -13.47 -2.44
C TRP A 655 3.12 -13.50 -2.76
N SER A 656 3.49 -13.94 -3.97
CA SER A 656 4.86 -13.83 -4.49
C SER A 656 5.00 -12.56 -5.34
N PRO A 657 5.99 -11.68 -5.06
CA PRO A 657 6.32 -10.56 -5.94
C PRO A 657 7.09 -10.99 -7.21
N SER A 658 7.40 -12.27 -7.40
CA SER A 658 8.30 -12.74 -8.46
C SER A 658 7.61 -13.74 -9.40
N CYS A 659 6.96 -13.24 -10.45
CA CYS A 659 6.74 -14.05 -11.66
C CYS A 659 8.04 -14.07 -12.47
N LYS A 660 8.96 -14.95 -12.09
CA LYS A 660 10.03 -15.47 -12.96
C LYS A 660 10.23 -16.94 -12.62
N ASP A 661 9.27 -17.77 -12.98
CA ASP A 661 9.49 -19.20 -13.23
C ASP A 661 8.41 -19.67 -14.20
N GLY A 662 8.62 -19.29 -15.46
CA GLY A 662 8.05 -20.02 -16.58
C GLY A 662 9.04 -21.10 -16.98
N ASN A 663 8.53 -22.31 -17.20
CA ASN A 663 9.17 -23.51 -17.75
C ASN A 663 9.98 -24.39 -16.78
N LYS A 664 9.33 -25.47 -16.31
CA LYS A 664 9.63 -26.87 -16.70
C LYS A 664 8.70 -27.85 -15.97
N LEU A 665 8.46 -29.00 -16.61
CA LEU A 665 7.64 -30.18 -16.24
C LEU A 665 6.12 -30.00 -16.46
N ASN A 666 5.39 -30.80 -17.25
CA ASN A 666 5.64 -32.11 -17.85
C ASN A 666 5.02 -32.20 -19.26
N LYS A 667 5.80 -32.69 -20.23
CA LYS A 667 5.29 -33.30 -21.47
C LYS A 667 5.00 -34.76 -21.17
N THR A 668 3.78 -35.22 -21.46
CA THR A 668 3.49 -36.51 -22.13
C THR A 668 1.98 -36.71 -22.25
N ASN A 669 1.53 -37.03 -23.47
CA ASN A 669 0.31 -37.77 -23.84
C ASN A 669 -1.03 -37.06 -23.53
N GLU A 670 -1.95 -36.77 -24.45
CA GLU A 670 -2.46 -37.57 -25.57
C GLU A 670 -3.06 -36.71 -26.70
N SER A 671 -2.94 -37.21 -27.93
CA SER A 671 -3.62 -36.77 -29.15
C SER A 671 -5.05 -37.32 -29.27
N ILE A 672 -5.99 -36.55 -29.85
CA ILE A 672 -6.94 -36.91 -30.95
C ILE A 672 -8.22 -36.04 -30.92
N ALA A 673 -8.66 -35.67 -32.15
CA ALA A 673 -9.98 -35.16 -32.58
C ALA A 673 -10.23 -33.63 -32.63
N LEU A 674 -9.86 -33.07 -33.79
CA LEU A 674 -10.47 -31.89 -34.42
C LEU A 674 -11.79 -32.29 -35.14
N HIS A 675 -12.92 -31.66 -34.79
CA HIS A 675 -13.91 -31.03 -35.70
C HIS A 675 -15.24 -30.77 -34.96
N ASN A 676 -15.58 -29.50 -34.68
CA ASN A 676 -16.70 -28.81 -35.35
C ASN A 676 -16.98 -27.42 -34.76
N ASN A 677 -17.19 -26.47 -35.67
CA ASN A 677 -17.59 -25.09 -35.47
C ASN A 677 -18.96 -24.97 -34.78
N ASN A 678 -19.12 -24.04 -33.82
CA ASN A 678 -20.04 -22.88 -33.92
C ASN A 678 -20.20 -22.11 -32.59
N LYS A 679 -20.35 -20.78 -32.74
CA LYS A 679 -20.69 -19.72 -31.76
C LYS A 679 -19.56 -19.19 -30.87
N SER A 680 -19.01 -18.08 -31.36
CA SER A 680 -18.25 -17.07 -30.62
C SER A 680 -19.03 -16.56 -29.41
N THR A 681 -18.81 -17.21 -28.27
CA THR A 681 -19.00 -16.62 -26.95
C THR A 681 -17.59 -16.41 -26.43
N VAL A 682 -17.11 -15.17 -26.47
CA VAL A 682 -15.84 -14.78 -25.84
C VAL A 682 -16.08 -14.86 -24.34
N GLN A 683 -15.85 -16.03 -23.75
CA GLN A 683 -15.54 -16.14 -22.34
C GLN A 683 -14.10 -15.65 -22.20
N SER A 684 -13.97 -14.34 -21.98
CA SER A 684 -12.74 -13.76 -21.46
C SER A 684 -12.54 -14.33 -20.05
N ASP A 685 -11.47 -15.09 -19.85
CA ASP A 685 -10.93 -15.37 -18.52
C ASP A 685 -10.82 -14.04 -17.76
N SER A 686 -11.71 -13.84 -16.79
CA SER A 686 -11.75 -12.65 -15.97
C SER A 686 -10.45 -12.58 -15.16
N SER A 687 -9.56 -11.66 -15.53
CA SER A 687 -8.50 -11.17 -14.65
C SER A 687 -9.14 -10.44 -13.47
N SER A 688 -9.73 -11.20 -12.55
CA SER A 688 -10.31 -10.68 -11.33
C SER A 688 -9.21 -10.02 -10.50
N THR A 689 -9.52 -8.86 -9.95
CA THR A 689 -8.65 -8.12 -9.03
C THR A 689 -8.38 -9.01 -7.82
N VAL A 690 -7.28 -9.76 -7.81
CA VAL A 690 -6.94 -10.67 -6.70
C VAL A 690 -6.58 -9.79 -5.50
N MET A 691 -7.55 -9.57 -4.61
CA MET A 691 -7.28 -9.04 -3.28
C MET A 691 -6.21 -9.91 -2.61
N PRO A 692 -5.19 -9.33 -1.95
CA PRO A 692 -4.21 -10.13 -1.23
C PRO A 692 -4.91 -10.98 -0.17
N ASN A 693 -4.53 -12.26 -0.10
CA ASN A 693 -5.08 -13.23 0.85
C ASN A 693 -4.98 -12.70 2.29
N LEU A 694 -6.07 -12.80 3.08
CA LEU A 694 -6.13 -12.35 4.47
C LEU A 694 -4.99 -12.95 5.32
N PHE A 695 -4.66 -14.22 5.09
CA PHE A 695 -3.52 -14.88 5.75
C PHE A 695 -2.22 -14.10 5.54
N THR A 696 -1.92 -13.72 4.30
CA THR A 696 -0.71 -12.96 3.93
C THR A 696 -0.69 -11.57 4.56
N ILE A 697 -1.85 -10.91 4.68
CA ILE A 697 -1.96 -9.60 5.34
C ILE A 697 -1.70 -9.71 6.84
N CYS A 698 -2.25 -10.73 7.50
CA CYS A 698 -2.00 -10.99 8.92
C CYS A 698 -0.54 -11.38 9.18
N LEU A 699 0.03 -12.23 8.33
CA LEU A 699 1.45 -12.61 8.38
C LEU A 699 2.34 -11.38 8.23
N ARG A 700 2.01 -10.46 7.32
CA ARG A 700 2.75 -9.20 7.16
C ARG A 700 2.75 -8.37 8.43
N LEU A 701 1.59 -8.20 9.08
CA LEU A 701 1.52 -7.46 10.34
C LEU A 701 2.37 -8.13 11.42
N LEU A 702 2.31 -9.45 11.56
CA LEU A 702 3.15 -10.20 12.49
C LEU A 702 4.64 -9.96 12.22
N SER A 703 5.06 -10.04 10.96
CA SER A 703 6.45 -9.78 10.56
C SER A 703 6.88 -8.36 10.92
N VAL A 704 6.03 -7.34 10.67
CA VAL A 704 6.34 -5.94 11.05
C VAL A 704 6.54 -5.81 12.56
N ILE A 705 5.66 -6.38 13.38
CA ILE A 705 5.77 -6.30 14.85
C ILE A 705 7.04 -7.03 15.33
N TYR A 706 7.29 -8.24 14.82
CA TYR A 706 8.49 -9.02 15.18
C TYR A 706 9.79 -8.32 14.76
N GLU A 707 9.83 -7.73 13.57
CA GLU A 707 10.99 -6.97 13.10
C GLU A 707 11.24 -5.71 13.94
N ARG A 708 10.19 -5.05 14.43
CA ARG A 708 10.35 -3.93 15.38
C ARG A 708 10.94 -4.40 16.71
N ASP A 709 10.44 -5.49 17.28
CA ASP A 709 10.96 -6.05 18.53
C ASP A 709 12.41 -6.54 18.37
N SER A 710 12.76 -7.10 17.20
CA SER A 710 14.13 -7.53 16.88
C SER A 710 15.15 -6.37 16.83
N ARG A 711 14.69 -5.15 16.53
CA ARG A 711 15.52 -3.94 16.49
C ARG A 711 15.54 -3.22 17.83
N HIS A 712 14.38 -3.07 18.46
CA HIS A 712 14.19 -2.43 19.75
C HIS A 712 13.36 -3.36 20.64
N LEU A 713 14.03 -4.11 21.51
CA LEU A 713 13.39 -5.11 22.36
C LEU A 713 12.36 -4.45 23.28
N PHE A 714 11.09 -4.83 23.14
CA PHE A 714 10.00 -4.40 24.03
C PHE A 714 9.19 -5.58 24.59
N THR A 715 9.44 -6.80 24.12
CA THR A 715 8.82 -8.02 24.63
C THR A 715 9.68 -8.72 25.69
N PRO A 716 9.08 -9.50 26.61
CA PRO A 716 9.85 -10.28 27.58
C PRO A 716 10.57 -11.48 26.92
N PRO A 717 11.59 -12.07 27.60
CA PRO A 717 12.27 -13.25 27.09
C PRO A 717 11.30 -14.40 26.77
N ASN A 718 11.55 -15.12 25.68
CA ASN A 718 10.73 -16.26 25.20
C ASN A 718 9.29 -15.92 24.78
N PHE A 719 8.93 -14.65 24.69
CA PHE A 719 7.58 -14.21 24.30
C PHE A 719 7.07 -14.80 22.98
N TRP A 720 7.97 -14.92 21.98
CA TRP A 720 7.62 -15.40 20.63
C TRP A 720 7.48 -16.92 20.51
N LEU A 721 7.83 -17.69 21.56
CA LEU A 721 7.75 -19.15 21.54
C LEU A 721 6.29 -19.62 21.72
N ILE A 722 5.89 -20.63 20.95
CA ILE A 722 4.55 -21.23 21.08
C ILE A 722 4.57 -22.30 22.17
N SER A 723 3.82 -22.10 23.24
CA SER A 723 3.81 -23.00 24.42
C SER A 723 3.39 -24.44 24.11
N ASN A 724 2.53 -24.63 23.11
CA ASN A 724 2.03 -25.95 22.70
C ASN A 724 2.99 -26.70 21.76
N LEU A 725 4.08 -26.06 21.31
CA LEU A 725 5.02 -26.64 20.36
C LEU A 725 6.05 -27.52 21.09
N LYS A 726 5.99 -28.83 20.86
CA LYS A 726 7.03 -29.76 21.32
C LYS A 726 8.27 -29.65 20.41
N VAL A 727 9.21 -28.77 20.77
CA VAL A 727 10.41 -28.46 19.99
C VAL A 727 11.16 -29.71 19.48
N PRO A 728 11.43 -30.76 20.29
CA PRO A 728 12.14 -31.95 19.78
C PRO A 728 11.39 -32.70 18.67
N ALA A 729 10.05 -32.80 18.78
CA ALA A 729 9.23 -33.43 17.76
C ALA A 729 9.17 -32.58 16.48
N PHE A 730 9.10 -31.26 16.63
CA PHE A 730 9.12 -30.33 15.51
C PHE A 730 10.45 -30.37 14.74
N LEU A 731 11.58 -30.43 15.45
CA LEU A 731 12.90 -30.61 14.83
C LEU A 731 13.03 -31.96 14.12
N ALA A 732 12.44 -33.03 14.66
CA ALA A 732 12.39 -34.32 13.97
C ALA A 732 11.55 -34.27 12.68
N ASP A 733 10.47 -33.50 12.68
CA ASP A 733 9.60 -33.29 11.51
C ASP A 733 10.29 -32.45 10.43
N LEU A 734 11.12 -31.48 10.81
CA LEU A 734 11.96 -30.70 9.90
C LEU A 734 13.03 -31.54 9.21
N ARG A 735 13.63 -32.51 9.93
CA ARG A 735 14.58 -33.48 9.35
C ARG A 735 13.91 -34.46 8.36
N LYS A 736 12.58 -34.62 8.44
CA LYS A 736 11.77 -35.46 7.53
C LYS A 736 10.92 -34.60 6.57
N PRO A 737 11.52 -33.52 6.03
CA PRO A 737 10.91 -32.27 5.55
C PRO A 737 9.38 -32.26 5.45
N LYS A 738 8.67 -32.34 6.58
CA LYS A 738 7.21 -32.35 6.58
C LYS A 738 6.66 -30.98 6.12
N PRO A 739 5.63 -30.92 5.25
CA PRO A 739 5.13 -29.66 4.68
C PRO A 739 4.84 -28.57 5.72
N HIS A 740 4.12 -28.89 6.80
CA HIS A 740 3.78 -27.93 7.86
C HIS A 740 5.00 -27.37 8.58
N ALA A 741 5.95 -28.25 8.92
CA ALA A 741 7.15 -27.85 9.64
C ALA A 741 8.02 -26.91 8.77
N THR A 742 8.23 -27.29 7.51
CA THR A 742 8.96 -26.47 6.53
C THR A 742 8.29 -25.12 6.29
N PHE A 743 6.95 -25.09 6.19
CA PHE A 743 6.20 -23.85 6.00
C PHE A 743 6.33 -22.92 7.21
N LEU A 744 6.17 -23.44 8.43
CA LEU A 744 6.30 -22.66 9.66
C LEU A 744 7.72 -22.10 9.84
N LEU A 745 8.76 -22.91 9.56
CA LEU A 745 10.15 -22.45 9.60
C LEU A 745 10.40 -21.31 8.60
N LYS A 746 9.80 -21.37 7.42
CA LYS A 746 9.96 -20.34 6.39
C LYS A 746 9.29 -19.01 6.74
N HIS A 747 8.13 -19.05 7.40
CA HIS A 747 7.29 -17.86 7.59
C HIS A 747 7.31 -17.29 9.01
N ILE A 748 7.44 -18.13 10.04
CA ILE A 748 7.47 -17.73 11.45
C ILE A 748 8.58 -18.49 12.23
N PRO A 749 9.86 -18.37 11.82
CA PRO A 749 10.97 -19.10 12.45
C PRO A 749 11.17 -18.76 13.94
N HIS A 750 10.68 -17.61 14.39
CA HIS A 750 10.81 -17.12 15.76
C HIS A 750 10.06 -17.95 16.81
N ILE A 751 9.17 -18.87 16.39
CA ILE A 751 8.46 -19.77 17.31
C ILE A 751 9.36 -20.82 17.97
N ILE A 752 10.61 -20.94 17.51
CA ILE A 752 11.65 -21.85 18.02
C ILE A 752 12.77 -21.01 18.64
N PRO A 753 13.50 -21.47 19.66
CA PRO A 753 14.66 -20.73 20.17
C PRO A 753 15.77 -20.53 19.12
N HIS A 754 16.47 -19.40 19.17
CA HIS A 754 17.61 -19.08 18.29
C HIS A 754 18.67 -20.20 18.28
N LYS A 755 18.99 -20.75 19.45
CA LYS A 755 19.95 -21.85 19.62
C LYS A 755 19.63 -23.06 18.73
N GLU A 756 18.37 -23.47 18.70
CA GLU A 756 17.92 -24.62 17.91
C GLU A 756 17.95 -24.33 16.40
N ARG A 757 17.67 -23.10 15.99
CA ARG A 757 17.81 -22.67 14.59
C ARG A 757 19.26 -22.69 14.11
N VAL A 758 20.21 -22.28 14.97
CA VAL A 758 21.65 -22.39 14.67
C VAL A 758 22.08 -23.86 14.53
N ILE A 759 21.58 -24.76 15.39
CA ILE A 759 21.83 -26.20 15.29
C ILE A 759 21.28 -26.75 13.97
N LEU A 760 20.04 -26.40 13.62
CA LEU A 760 19.41 -26.81 12.37
C LEU A 760 20.18 -26.32 11.13
N PHE A 761 20.62 -25.07 11.13
CA PHE A 761 21.47 -24.52 10.08
C PHE A 761 22.77 -25.33 9.93
N ARG A 762 23.43 -25.67 11.03
CA ARG A 762 24.64 -26.51 11.03
C ARG A 762 24.37 -27.93 10.53
N ASP A 763 23.22 -28.51 10.86
CA ASP A 763 22.80 -29.81 10.35
C ASP A 763 22.63 -29.76 8.82
N PHE A 764 21.97 -28.74 8.27
CA PHE A 764 21.84 -28.56 6.82
C PHE A 764 23.18 -28.39 6.10
N VAL A 765 24.10 -27.60 6.68
CA VAL A 765 25.46 -27.45 6.13
C VAL A 765 26.21 -28.79 6.17
N ARG A 766 26.07 -29.57 7.24
CA ARG A 766 26.71 -30.89 7.35
C ARG A 766 26.18 -31.88 6.32
N GLU A 767 24.87 -31.87 6.07
CA GLU A 767 24.24 -32.70 5.03
C GLU A 767 24.70 -32.30 3.62
N ASP A 768 24.80 -31.00 3.33
CA ASP A 768 25.34 -30.49 2.06
C ASP A 768 26.82 -30.90 1.88
N LYS A 769 27.65 -30.76 2.92
CA LYS A 769 29.04 -31.25 2.90
C LYS A 769 29.13 -32.76 2.66
N ALA A 770 28.29 -33.55 3.31
CA ALA A 770 28.23 -35.00 3.11
C ALA A 770 27.83 -35.36 1.67
N SER A 771 26.93 -34.60 1.04
CA SER A 771 26.55 -34.78 -0.36
C SER A 771 27.71 -34.53 -1.34
N LEU A 772 28.71 -33.75 -0.94
CA LEU A 772 29.95 -33.49 -1.67
C LEU A 772 31.07 -34.51 -1.36
N GLY A 773 30.78 -35.56 -0.58
CA GLY A 773 31.77 -36.56 -0.18
C GLY A 773 32.68 -36.12 0.97
N ILE A 774 32.34 -35.02 1.67
CA ILE A 774 33.09 -34.51 2.81
C ILE A 774 32.50 -35.11 4.10
N HIS A 775 33.03 -36.24 4.54
CA HIS A 775 32.60 -36.89 5.78
C HIS A 775 33.32 -36.29 7.01
N THR A 776 32.59 -36.09 8.11
CA THR A 776 33.13 -35.56 9.37
C THR A 776 34.17 -36.54 9.94
N ARG A 777 35.40 -36.06 10.16
CA ARG A 777 36.60 -36.86 10.45
C ARG A 777 36.45 -37.76 11.70
N THR A 778 36.65 -39.07 11.55
CA THR A 778 36.96 -39.98 12.67
C THR A 778 38.46 -40.16 12.90
N ASN A 779 39.33 -39.75 11.95
CA ASN A 779 40.78 -39.85 12.07
C ASN A 779 41.48 -38.57 11.58
N TRP A 780 42.18 -37.86 12.47
CA TRP A 780 42.78 -36.53 12.22
C TRP A 780 44.13 -36.56 11.49
N LEU A 781 44.65 -37.76 11.21
CA LEU A 781 46.02 -38.00 10.73
C LEU A 781 46.11 -38.31 9.22
N THR A 782 44.99 -38.49 8.51
CA THR A 782 44.95 -38.81 7.07
C THR A 782 44.06 -37.81 6.32
N ASP A 783 44.62 -37.03 5.39
CA ASP A 783 43.93 -35.93 4.67
C ASP A 783 43.37 -36.36 3.31
N ASP A 784 42.45 -37.34 3.31
CA ASP A 784 41.87 -37.95 2.09
C ASP A 784 40.53 -37.32 1.64
N GLY A 785 40.17 -36.15 2.17
CA GLY A 785 38.94 -35.45 1.77
C GLY A 785 39.02 -34.83 0.36
N PRO A 786 37.90 -34.70 -0.36
CA PRO A 786 37.90 -34.14 -1.71
C PRO A 786 38.23 -32.63 -1.67
N VAL A 787 39.28 -32.25 -2.42
CA VAL A 787 39.79 -30.87 -2.50
C VAL A 787 39.17 -30.17 -3.72
N GLY A 788 38.59 -29.00 -3.50
CA GLY A 788 37.98 -28.18 -4.55
C GLY A 788 38.99 -27.33 -5.32
N ALA A 789 40.01 -26.83 -4.64
CA ALA A 789 41.11 -26.06 -5.24
C ALA A 789 42.35 -26.06 -4.33
N VAL A 790 43.52 -25.91 -4.93
CA VAL A 790 44.78 -25.58 -4.26
C VAL A 790 45.20 -24.23 -4.80
N ILE A 791 45.44 -23.26 -3.92
CA ILE A 791 45.82 -21.89 -4.28
C ILE A 791 47.16 -21.51 -3.67
N THR A 792 47.94 -20.75 -4.43
CA THR A 792 49.21 -20.17 -3.97
C THR A 792 49.04 -18.67 -3.80
N VAL A 793 49.32 -18.14 -2.61
CA VAL A 793 49.00 -16.75 -2.25
C VAL A 793 50.22 -16.05 -1.68
N HIS A 794 50.60 -14.92 -2.28
CA HIS A 794 51.68 -14.10 -1.75
C HIS A 794 51.15 -13.18 -0.66
N ARG A 795 51.86 -13.08 0.48
CA ARG A 795 51.46 -12.23 1.62
C ARG A 795 51.22 -10.76 1.22
N ASN A 796 52.01 -10.24 0.29
CA ASN A 796 51.91 -8.86 -0.20
C ASN A 796 50.74 -8.63 -1.18
N ARG A 797 50.12 -9.68 -1.72
CA ARG A 797 49.08 -9.65 -2.78
C ARG A 797 47.91 -10.59 -2.50
N ILE A 798 47.55 -10.70 -1.22
CA ILE A 798 46.60 -11.70 -0.73
C ILE A 798 45.21 -11.61 -1.42
N VAL A 799 44.72 -10.39 -1.65
CA VAL A 799 43.40 -10.15 -2.23
C VAL A 799 43.40 -10.44 -3.72
N GLU A 800 44.43 -9.97 -4.43
CA GLU A 800 44.57 -10.12 -5.87
C GLU A 800 44.75 -11.60 -6.25
N ASP A 801 45.67 -12.30 -5.58
CA ASP A 801 45.97 -13.70 -5.85
C ASP A 801 44.77 -14.60 -5.49
N GLY A 802 44.10 -14.30 -4.36
CA GLY A 802 42.87 -14.95 -3.95
C GLY A 802 41.73 -14.75 -4.97
N TYR A 803 41.51 -13.51 -5.41
CA TYR A 803 40.49 -13.19 -6.41
C TYR A 803 40.75 -13.91 -7.74
N GLN A 804 41.98 -13.86 -8.25
CA GLN A 804 42.33 -14.47 -9.54
C GLN A 804 42.09 -15.98 -9.57
N GLN A 805 42.40 -16.67 -8.48
CA GLN A 805 42.30 -18.13 -8.41
C GLN A 805 40.91 -18.63 -8.00
N LEU A 806 40.18 -17.90 -7.15
CA LEU A 806 38.91 -18.37 -6.57
C LEU A 806 37.66 -17.78 -7.22
N ALA A 807 37.72 -16.60 -7.86
CA ALA A 807 36.51 -15.91 -8.34
C ALA A 807 35.73 -16.72 -9.39
N ASN A 808 36.45 -17.45 -10.25
CA ASN A 808 35.90 -18.23 -11.37
C ASN A 808 35.59 -19.69 -11.02
N LEU A 809 35.86 -20.12 -9.79
CA LEU A 809 35.51 -21.47 -9.35
C LEU A 809 33.99 -21.65 -9.29
N THR A 810 33.56 -22.86 -9.58
CA THR A 810 32.14 -23.24 -9.47
C THR A 810 31.71 -23.31 -8.01
N SER A 811 30.41 -23.10 -7.75
CA SER A 811 29.86 -23.19 -6.39
C SER A 811 30.18 -24.50 -5.64
N PRO A 812 30.14 -25.69 -6.28
CA PRO A 812 30.54 -26.93 -5.60
C PRO A 812 32.03 -26.96 -5.22
N GLN A 813 32.92 -26.50 -6.12
CA GLN A 813 34.37 -26.44 -5.84
C GLN A 813 34.67 -25.52 -4.66
N LEU A 814 34.00 -24.36 -4.57
CA LEU A 814 34.16 -23.45 -3.45
C LEU A 814 33.57 -24.00 -2.14
N ARG A 815 32.55 -24.88 -2.18
CA ARG A 815 32.03 -25.56 -0.99
C ARG A 815 32.92 -26.69 -0.50
N MET A 816 33.73 -27.28 -1.38
CA MET A 816 34.76 -28.27 -1.02
C MET A 816 35.94 -27.65 -0.25
N LYS A 817 36.87 -28.49 0.24
CA LYS A 817 38.07 -28.04 0.94
C LYS A 817 38.95 -27.23 -0.02
N ILE A 818 39.35 -26.02 0.38
CA ILE A 818 40.31 -25.19 -0.35
C ILE A 818 41.63 -25.30 0.38
N ARG A 819 42.69 -25.67 -0.35
CA ARG A 819 44.04 -25.71 0.19
C ARG A 819 44.81 -24.44 -0.14
N VAL A 820 45.56 -23.90 0.82
CA VAL A 820 46.31 -22.64 0.65
C VAL A 820 47.79 -22.86 0.93
N GLN A 821 48.63 -22.40 0.01
CA GLN A 821 50.08 -22.31 0.16
C GLN A 821 50.48 -20.83 0.21
N PHE A 822 51.06 -20.37 1.33
CA PHE A 822 51.58 -19.01 1.43
C PHE A 822 52.99 -18.91 0.86
N VAL A 823 53.26 -17.76 0.23
CA VAL A 823 54.58 -17.33 -0.20
C VAL A 823 54.92 -16.05 0.55
N ASN A 824 56.05 -16.06 1.26
CA ASN A 824 56.49 -14.93 2.08
C ASN A 824 56.96 -13.75 1.20
N GLU A 825 57.33 -12.64 1.85
CA GLU A 825 57.80 -11.43 1.15
C GLU A 825 59.07 -11.63 0.32
N MET A 826 59.86 -12.67 0.63
CA MET A 826 61.09 -13.03 -0.07
C MET A 826 60.84 -14.01 -1.24
N GLY A 827 59.59 -14.38 -1.51
CA GLY A 827 59.23 -15.29 -2.60
C GLY A 827 59.47 -16.77 -2.29
N LEU A 828 59.64 -17.13 -1.01
CA LEU A 828 59.84 -18.52 -0.58
C LEU A 828 58.53 -19.10 -0.04
N ASP A 829 58.31 -20.39 -0.31
CA ASP A 829 57.16 -21.14 0.21
C ASP A 829 57.24 -21.20 1.76
N GLU A 830 56.19 -20.74 2.43
CA GLU A 830 56.05 -20.91 3.88
C GLU A 830 55.74 -22.38 4.20
N VAL A 831 56.42 -22.94 5.20
CA VAL A 831 56.18 -24.32 5.65
C VAL A 831 54.87 -24.38 6.42
N GLY A 832 53.78 -24.75 5.75
CA GLY A 832 52.44 -24.89 6.36
C GLY A 832 51.86 -26.28 6.11
N ILE A 833 51.44 -26.98 7.18
CA ILE A 833 50.63 -28.19 7.04
C ILE A 833 49.16 -27.77 6.99
N ASP A 834 48.54 -27.97 5.83
CA ASP A 834 47.17 -27.51 5.55
C ASP A 834 46.08 -28.44 6.14
N LEU A 835 46.00 -28.40 7.48
CA LEU A 835 44.93 -28.98 8.28
C LEU A 835 43.93 -27.89 8.68
N ASP A 836 43.42 -27.15 7.68
CA ASP A 836 42.34 -26.15 7.75
C ASP A 836 42.70 -24.78 8.39
N GLY A 837 43.84 -24.64 9.07
CA GLY A 837 44.24 -23.34 9.66
C GLY A 837 44.87 -22.34 8.68
N VAL A 838 45.58 -22.80 7.65
CA VAL A 838 46.17 -21.92 6.63
C VAL A 838 45.07 -21.27 5.78
N PHE A 839 44.06 -22.06 5.41
CA PHE A 839 42.86 -21.54 4.75
C PHE A 839 42.10 -20.52 5.61
N LYS A 840 41.94 -20.81 6.91
CA LYS A 840 41.27 -19.89 7.84
C LYS A 840 42.00 -18.55 7.96
N GLU A 841 43.32 -18.59 8.07
CA GLU A 841 44.17 -17.40 8.08
C GLU A 841 43.98 -16.59 6.79
N PHE A 842 44.14 -17.22 5.62
CA PHE A 842 43.93 -16.58 4.33
C PHE A 842 42.56 -15.89 4.23
N LEU A 843 41.50 -16.58 4.66
CA LEU A 843 40.14 -16.06 4.60
C LEU A 843 39.95 -14.86 5.52
N GLU A 844 40.44 -14.93 6.77
CA GLU A 844 40.36 -13.83 7.72
C GLU A 844 41.14 -12.60 7.23
N GLU A 845 42.38 -12.79 6.74
CA GLU A 845 43.22 -11.71 6.23
C GLU A 845 42.64 -11.05 4.97
N THR A 846 42.13 -11.86 4.05
CA THR A 846 41.46 -11.36 2.84
C THR A 846 40.24 -10.51 3.21
N LEU A 847 39.35 -11.03 4.06
CA LEU A 847 38.13 -10.31 4.47
C LEU A 847 38.48 -9.03 5.26
N ARG A 848 39.49 -9.06 6.12
CA ARG A 848 39.94 -7.87 6.85
C ARG A 848 40.43 -6.76 5.91
N ARG A 849 41.19 -7.13 4.87
CA ARG A 849 41.77 -6.16 3.92
C ARG A 849 40.72 -5.58 2.99
N VAL A 850 39.77 -6.39 2.50
CA VAL A 850 38.73 -5.95 1.55
C VAL A 850 37.57 -5.16 2.19
N PHE A 851 37.31 -5.36 3.49
CA PHE A 851 36.35 -4.55 4.24
C PHE A 851 36.94 -3.25 4.79
N ASP A 852 38.24 -3.00 4.56
CA ASP A 852 38.86 -1.71 4.88
C ASP A 852 38.21 -0.59 4.04
N PRO A 853 37.65 0.46 4.69
CA PRO A 853 37.02 1.57 3.98
C PRO A 853 37.96 2.33 3.03
N SER A 854 39.27 2.24 3.21
CA SER A 854 40.28 2.88 2.34
C SER A 854 40.26 2.35 0.90
N LEU A 855 39.78 1.12 0.68
CA LEU A 855 39.61 0.54 -0.66
C LEU A 855 38.35 1.04 -1.38
N ASN A 856 37.49 1.85 -0.72
CA ASN A 856 36.26 2.41 -1.27
C ASN A 856 35.26 1.35 -1.83
N LEU A 857 35.40 0.08 -1.43
CA LEU A 857 34.38 -0.95 -1.65
C LEU A 857 33.28 -0.83 -0.59
N PHE A 858 33.65 -0.64 0.66
CA PHE A 858 32.71 -0.43 1.78
C PHE A 858 32.93 0.95 2.40
N ARG A 859 31.87 1.48 3.03
CA ARG A 859 31.90 2.67 3.87
C ARG A 859 31.41 2.31 5.26
N VAL A 860 31.73 3.17 6.21
CA VAL A 860 31.32 3.05 7.61
C VAL A 860 30.26 4.07 7.93
N THR A 861 29.25 3.64 8.68
CA THR A 861 28.25 4.49 9.31
C THR A 861 28.83 5.21 10.54
N ASN A 862 28.04 6.11 11.14
CA ASN A 862 28.43 6.82 12.36
C ASN A 862 28.72 5.89 13.55
N ASP A 863 28.12 4.70 13.59
CA ASP A 863 28.32 3.67 14.61
C ASP A 863 29.35 2.59 14.19
N GLN A 864 30.22 2.90 13.22
CA GLN A 864 31.29 2.00 12.76
C GLN A 864 30.80 0.67 12.15
N ARG A 865 29.63 0.68 11.50
CA ARG A 865 29.11 -0.47 10.75
C ARG A 865 29.32 -0.31 9.24
N LEU A 866 29.63 -1.41 8.58
CA LEU A 866 29.97 -1.45 7.17
C LEU A 866 28.76 -1.61 6.25
N TYR A 867 28.77 -0.89 5.14
CA TYR A 867 27.82 -1.03 4.04
C TYR A 867 28.50 -0.77 2.68
N PRO A 868 27.95 -1.27 1.57
CA PRO A 868 28.54 -1.05 0.25
C PRO A 868 28.69 0.43 -0.09
N SER A 869 29.83 0.82 -0.64
CA SER A 869 30.09 2.21 -1.04
C SER A 869 29.26 2.58 -2.28
N PRO A 870 28.49 3.69 -2.25
CA PRO A 870 27.79 4.20 -3.45
C PRO A 870 28.78 4.58 -4.58
N THR A 871 29.98 5.01 -4.18
CA THR A 871 31.08 5.43 -5.08
C THR A 871 32.05 4.30 -5.41
N SER A 872 31.69 3.03 -5.16
CA SER A 872 32.54 1.89 -5.48
C SER A 872 32.84 1.75 -6.97
N HIS A 873 32.03 2.37 -7.84
CA HIS A 873 32.21 2.36 -9.29
C HIS A 873 33.51 3.05 -9.75
N LEU A 874 34.17 3.78 -8.85
CA LEU A 874 35.52 4.32 -9.07
C LEU A 874 36.59 3.22 -9.13
N GLN A 875 36.32 2.05 -8.56
CA GLN A 875 37.19 0.88 -8.64
C GLN A 875 36.83 0.04 -9.86
N GLU A 876 37.85 -0.42 -10.59
CA GLU A 876 37.66 -1.31 -11.73
C GLU A 876 37.03 -2.64 -11.29
N SER A 877 36.08 -3.14 -12.10
CA SER A 877 35.39 -4.41 -11.84
C SER A 877 34.78 -4.55 -10.44
N HIS A 878 34.36 -3.43 -9.82
CA HIS A 878 33.84 -3.43 -8.45
C HIS A 878 32.67 -4.41 -8.24
N LEU A 879 31.80 -4.59 -9.24
CA LEU A 879 30.67 -5.52 -9.15
C LEU A 879 31.11 -6.98 -9.06
N GLN A 880 32.13 -7.37 -9.82
CA GLN A 880 32.72 -8.70 -9.74
C GLN A 880 33.44 -8.92 -8.41
N LEU A 881 34.11 -7.87 -7.90
CA LEU A 881 34.69 -7.90 -6.55
C LEU A 881 33.61 -8.12 -5.49
N PHE A 882 32.50 -7.38 -5.49
CA PHE A 882 31.39 -7.62 -4.56
C PHE A 882 30.85 -9.06 -4.64
N GLU A 883 30.71 -9.62 -5.85
CA GLU A 883 30.29 -11.01 -6.02
C GLU A 883 31.32 -11.98 -5.40
N PHE A 884 32.61 -11.76 -5.61
CA PHE A 884 33.67 -12.54 -4.96
C PHE A 884 33.64 -12.41 -3.44
N LEU A 885 33.48 -11.21 -2.90
CA LEU A 885 33.39 -10.96 -1.45
C LEU A 885 32.17 -11.65 -0.84
N GLY A 886 31.04 -11.64 -1.54
CA GLY A 886 29.87 -12.42 -1.17
C GLY A 886 30.18 -13.92 -1.06
N LYS A 887 30.91 -14.49 -2.04
CA LYS A 887 31.35 -15.90 -2.00
C LYS A 887 32.26 -16.18 -0.80
N MET A 888 33.26 -15.32 -0.54
CA MET A 888 34.22 -15.51 0.56
C MET A 888 33.55 -15.41 1.93
N LEU A 889 32.68 -14.43 2.14
CA LEU A 889 31.93 -14.32 3.41
C LEU A 889 30.99 -15.52 3.60
N ALA A 890 30.29 -15.94 2.54
CA ALA A 890 29.43 -17.12 2.61
C ALA A 890 30.23 -18.41 2.88
N LYS A 891 31.44 -18.52 2.32
CA LYS A 891 32.37 -19.61 2.62
C LYS A 891 32.79 -19.60 4.08
N ALA A 892 33.07 -18.43 4.67
CA ALA A 892 33.37 -18.34 6.11
C ALA A 892 32.20 -18.88 6.96
N VAL A 893 30.98 -18.43 6.67
CA VAL A 893 29.76 -18.90 7.37
C VAL A 893 29.52 -20.41 7.15
N TYR A 894 29.73 -20.92 5.94
CA TYR A 894 29.61 -22.35 5.60
C TYR A 894 30.64 -23.23 6.34
N GLU A 895 31.85 -22.72 6.57
CA GLU A 895 32.89 -23.38 7.37
C GLU A 895 32.76 -23.13 8.87
N CYS A 896 31.72 -22.40 9.33
CA CYS A 896 31.57 -21.96 10.72
C CYS A 896 32.77 -21.13 11.23
N ILE A 897 33.43 -20.40 10.34
CA ILE A 897 34.49 -19.45 10.66
C ILE A 897 33.84 -18.10 10.96
N VAL A 898 34.08 -17.62 12.18
CA VAL A 898 33.60 -16.33 12.65
C VAL A 898 34.50 -15.22 12.12
N VAL A 899 33.90 -14.17 11.54
CA VAL A 899 34.61 -13.01 10.99
C VAL A 899 34.15 -11.73 11.69
N ASP A 900 35.10 -10.93 12.17
CA ASP A 900 34.82 -9.68 12.89
C ASP A 900 34.52 -8.53 11.93
N VAL A 901 33.33 -8.56 11.31
CA VAL A 901 32.86 -7.59 10.32
C VAL A 901 31.47 -7.11 10.71
N PRO A 902 31.36 -5.94 11.37
CA PRO A 902 30.08 -5.40 11.79
C PRO A 902 29.38 -4.76 10.59
N PHE A 903 28.30 -5.37 10.08
CA PHE A 903 27.51 -4.81 9.00
C PHE A 903 26.39 -3.90 9.50
N ALA A 904 26.04 -2.91 8.67
CA ALA A 904 24.88 -2.08 8.91
C ALA A 904 23.60 -2.92 8.79
N ASN A 905 22.63 -2.69 9.68
CA ASN A 905 21.43 -3.52 9.77
C ASN A 905 20.56 -3.43 8.50
N PHE A 906 20.53 -2.27 7.85
CA PHE A 906 19.90 -2.09 6.53
C PHE A 906 20.53 -2.93 5.42
N PHE A 907 21.84 -3.21 5.48
CA PHE A 907 22.52 -4.06 4.52
C PHE A 907 22.24 -5.55 4.80
N LEU A 908 22.24 -5.97 6.08
CA LEU A 908 21.86 -7.33 6.48
C LEU A 908 20.41 -7.68 6.12
N THR A 909 19.51 -6.71 6.24
CA THR A 909 18.10 -6.88 5.84
C THR A 909 17.97 -7.16 4.34
N GLN A 910 18.76 -6.45 3.51
CA GLN A 910 18.84 -6.70 2.07
C GLN A 910 19.50 -8.07 1.78
N LEU A 911 20.52 -8.45 2.55
CA LEU A 911 21.19 -9.73 2.42
C LEU A 911 20.25 -10.90 2.66
N LEU A 912 19.22 -10.75 3.51
CA LEU A 912 18.16 -11.74 3.75
C LEU A 912 17.02 -11.70 2.72
N GLY A 913 17.06 -10.78 1.73
CA GLY A 913 16.01 -10.63 0.71
C GLY A 913 14.67 -10.08 1.23
N ARG A 914 14.68 -9.42 2.40
CA ARG A 914 13.46 -8.94 3.09
C ARG A 914 12.98 -7.57 2.62
N GLU A 915 13.74 -6.86 1.78
CA GLU A 915 13.39 -5.53 1.27
C GLU A 915 12.07 -5.52 0.47
N LYS A 916 11.71 -6.66 -0.13
CA LYS A 916 10.50 -6.82 -0.95
C LYS A 916 9.24 -7.09 -0.12
N ALA A 917 9.38 -7.35 1.19
CA ALA A 917 8.24 -7.67 2.06
C ALA A 917 7.39 -6.45 2.41
N GLY A 918 7.85 -5.22 2.10
CA GLY A 918 7.15 -3.98 2.45
C GLY A 918 7.02 -3.76 3.96
N CYS A 919 7.80 -4.47 4.77
CA CYS A 919 7.83 -4.39 6.23
C CYS A 919 8.97 -3.49 6.76
N TYR A 920 9.94 -3.19 5.91
CA TYR A 920 11.16 -2.49 6.30
C TYR A 920 10.97 -0.96 6.31
N SER A 921 11.08 -0.34 7.49
CA SER A 921 11.09 1.12 7.65
C SER A 921 12.51 1.64 7.39
N PHE A 922 12.70 2.20 6.20
CA PHE A 922 13.94 2.91 5.86
C PHE A 922 14.18 4.12 6.77
N LEU A 923 13.14 4.79 7.28
CA LEU A 923 13.34 6.03 8.03
C LEU A 923 14.06 5.79 9.37
N ASP A 924 13.68 4.76 10.12
CA ASP A 924 14.27 4.48 11.45
C ASP A 924 15.76 4.13 11.32
N GLU A 925 16.08 3.37 10.29
CA GLU A 925 17.43 2.88 10.01
C GLU A 925 18.32 3.98 9.43
N LEU A 926 17.72 5.02 8.85
CA LEU A 926 18.45 6.17 8.34
C LEU A 926 19.29 6.85 9.43
N ALA A 927 18.81 6.88 10.68
CA ALA A 927 19.57 7.46 11.80
C ALA A 927 20.90 6.72 12.05
N THR A 928 20.97 5.42 11.73
CA THR A 928 22.21 4.65 11.83
C THR A 928 23.18 5.01 10.70
N LEU A 929 22.67 5.24 9.48
CA LEU A 929 23.46 5.65 8.33
C LEU A 929 23.94 7.11 8.44
N ASP A 930 23.00 8.04 8.65
CA ASP A 930 23.18 9.48 8.54
C ASP A 930 22.23 10.22 9.50
N LYS A 931 22.76 10.59 10.68
CA LYS A 931 21.99 11.24 11.74
C LYS A 931 21.49 12.64 11.34
N GLU A 932 22.23 13.35 10.50
CA GLU A 932 21.87 14.71 10.09
C GLU A 932 20.75 14.68 9.06
N LEU A 933 20.85 13.80 8.07
CA LEU A 933 19.79 13.60 7.10
C LEU A 933 18.50 13.10 7.76
N TYR A 934 18.61 12.19 8.74
CA TYR A 934 17.45 11.77 9.54
C TYR A 934 16.79 12.96 10.24
N LYS A 935 17.55 13.83 10.91
CA LYS A 935 16.99 15.03 11.56
C LYS A 935 16.28 15.95 10.55
N SER A 936 16.87 16.19 9.39
CA SER A 936 16.29 17.04 8.34
C SER A 936 14.99 16.46 7.77
N LEU A 937 14.95 15.15 7.50
CA LEU A 937 13.73 14.48 7.03
C LEU A 937 12.66 14.41 8.12
N SER A 938 13.05 14.20 9.37
CA SER A 938 12.15 14.25 10.53
C SER A 938 11.57 15.65 10.73
N TYR A 939 12.33 16.71 10.47
CA TYR A 939 11.81 18.08 10.44
C TYR A 939 10.74 18.25 9.35
N ILE A 940 11.00 17.82 8.11
CA ILE A 940 10.02 17.89 7.02
C ILE A 940 8.75 17.08 7.36
N LYS A 941 8.91 15.89 7.92
CA LYS A 941 7.81 15.01 8.37
C LYS A 941 6.89 15.72 9.36
N HIS A 942 7.46 16.47 10.30
CA HIS A 942 6.74 17.17 11.38
C HIS A 942 6.53 18.67 11.13
N TYR A 943 6.83 19.16 9.93
CA TYR A 943 6.64 20.58 9.61
C TYR A 943 5.15 20.94 9.62
N ASP A 944 4.79 21.94 10.43
CA ASP A 944 3.40 22.39 10.63
C ASP A 944 2.89 23.33 9.51
N GLY A 945 3.80 23.99 8.78
CA GLY A 945 3.47 24.87 7.64
C GLY A 945 3.18 24.14 6.33
N ASP A 946 3.04 24.87 5.22
CA ASP A 946 3.02 24.25 3.89
C ASP A 946 4.43 23.87 3.46
N VAL A 947 4.70 22.58 3.31
CA VAL A 947 6.01 22.09 2.84
C VAL A 947 6.35 22.63 1.44
N SER A 948 5.34 23.06 0.67
CA SER A 948 5.54 23.72 -0.62
C SER A 948 6.39 24.99 -0.49
N ASP A 949 6.35 25.67 0.65
CA ASP A 949 7.14 26.87 0.95
C ASP A 949 8.64 26.58 1.09
N LEU A 950 9.01 25.31 1.34
CA LEU A 950 10.40 24.86 1.44
C LEU A 950 11.02 24.56 0.06
N GLU A 951 10.24 24.69 -1.03
CA GLU A 951 10.66 24.53 -2.42
C GLU A 951 11.36 23.19 -2.75
N PHE A 952 11.07 22.14 -1.97
CA PHE A 952 11.55 20.80 -2.29
C PHE A 952 10.87 20.26 -3.55
N THR A 953 11.65 19.56 -4.37
CA THR A 953 11.14 18.75 -5.48
C THR A 953 11.27 17.27 -5.15
N TYR A 954 10.56 16.40 -5.87
CA TYR A 954 10.60 14.95 -5.71
C TYR A 954 11.90 14.34 -6.29
N SER A 955 13.03 14.97 -5.99
CA SER A 955 14.38 14.61 -6.39
C SER A 955 15.36 14.72 -5.22
N TYR A 956 16.54 14.11 -5.33
CA TYR A 956 17.60 14.15 -4.34
C TYR A 956 18.91 14.61 -4.99
N ALA A 957 19.54 15.66 -4.43
CA ALA A 957 20.82 16.15 -4.90
C ALA A 957 21.96 15.52 -4.10
N GLU A 958 22.91 14.88 -4.78
CA GLU A 958 24.09 14.25 -4.19
C GLU A 958 25.36 14.95 -4.68
N ASP A 959 26.28 15.26 -3.77
CA ASP A 959 27.62 15.72 -4.12
C ASP A 959 28.56 14.53 -4.32
N CYS A 960 28.97 14.33 -5.57
CA CYS A 960 29.90 13.29 -6.00
C CYS A 960 31.20 13.95 -6.47
N LEU A 961 32.22 13.97 -5.59
CA LEU A 961 33.56 14.52 -5.88
C LEU A 961 33.53 15.99 -6.34
N GLY A 962 32.64 16.82 -5.78
CA GLY A 962 32.47 18.24 -6.12
C GLY A 962 31.48 18.50 -7.27
N GLN A 963 30.88 17.45 -7.84
CA GLN A 963 29.80 17.56 -8.82
C GLN A 963 28.45 17.21 -8.17
N VAL A 964 27.49 18.13 -8.26
CA VAL A 964 26.12 17.90 -7.78
C VAL A 964 25.33 17.13 -8.85
N ILE A 965 25.01 15.87 -8.55
CA ILE A 965 24.17 15.00 -9.37
C ILE A 965 22.76 14.98 -8.77
N ILE A 966 21.74 15.24 -9.60
CA ILE A 966 20.34 15.24 -9.17
C ILE A 966 19.68 13.91 -9.58
N HIS A 967 19.13 13.20 -8.62
CA HIS A 967 18.44 11.92 -8.80
C HIS A 967 16.93 12.07 -8.65
N ASP A 968 16.18 11.73 -9.69
CA ASP A 968 14.72 11.72 -9.67
C ASP A 968 14.23 10.54 -8.81
N LEU A 969 13.48 10.81 -7.74
CA LEU A 969 12.98 9.75 -6.85
C LEU A 969 11.85 8.95 -7.49
N CYS A 970 11.09 9.60 -8.39
CA CYS A 970 10.09 9.03 -9.29
C CYS A 970 10.28 9.61 -10.71
N PRO A 971 9.75 8.99 -11.78
CA PRO A 971 9.86 9.53 -13.13
C PRO A 971 9.34 10.99 -13.21
N GLY A 972 10.19 11.92 -13.66
CA GLY A 972 9.86 13.35 -13.74
C GLY A 972 9.85 14.09 -12.40
N GLY A 973 10.44 13.51 -11.35
CA GLY A 973 10.36 14.02 -9.98
C GLY A 973 10.85 15.45 -9.78
N ARG A 974 11.79 15.93 -10.62
CA ARG A 974 12.24 17.34 -10.61
C ARG A 974 11.12 18.36 -10.91
N GLN A 975 10.07 17.94 -11.61
CA GLN A 975 8.93 18.79 -11.96
C GLN A 975 7.80 18.71 -10.93
N ILE A 976 7.94 17.87 -9.90
CA ILE A 976 6.93 17.62 -8.88
C ILE A 976 7.38 18.29 -7.59
N SER A 977 6.70 19.36 -7.20
CA SER A 977 6.92 20.02 -5.90
C SER A 977 6.40 19.15 -4.75
N VAL A 978 7.14 19.12 -3.65
CA VAL A 978 6.74 18.39 -2.43
C VAL A 978 5.76 19.25 -1.66
N THR A 979 4.49 18.84 -1.65
CA THR A 979 3.43 19.48 -0.85
C THR A 979 3.16 18.69 0.42
N ASN A 980 2.34 19.24 1.32
CA ASN A 980 1.88 18.54 2.52
C ASN A 980 1.22 17.17 2.23
N ASP A 981 0.61 16.99 1.06
CA ASP A 981 -0.01 15.74 0.65
C ASP A 981 1.00 14.63 0.39
N VAL A 982 2.21 14.99 -0.09
CA VAL A 982 3.22 14.03 -0.55
C VAL A 982 4.46 14.00 0.35
N LYS A 983 4.56 14.87 1.36
CA LYS A 983 5.73 14.98 2.25
C LYS A 983 6.15 13.67 2.90
N ILE A 984 5.20 12.85 3.35
CA ILE A 984 5.49 11.54 3.94
C ILE A 984 6.10 10.60 2.89
N SER A 985 5.52 10.55 1.70
CA SER A 985 6.03 9.72 0.61
C SER A 985 7.41 10.16 0.15
N TYR A 986 7.66 11.47 0.11
CA TYR A 986 8.97 12.06 -0.19
C TYR A 986 10.02 11.62 0.84
N VAL A 987 9.76 11.78 2.14
CA VAL A 987 10.66 11.37 3.23
C VAL A 987 11.05 9.89 3.09
N HIS A 988 10.08 9.01 2.90
CA HIS A 988 10.36 7.58 2.69
C HIS A 988 11.11 7.30 1.38
N SER A 989 10.84 8.05 0.31
CA SER A 989 11.51 7.89 -0.98
C SER A 989 12.98 8.27 -0.92
N VAL A 990 13.33 9.34 -0.19
CA VAL A 990 14.72 9.74 0.07
C VAL A 990 15.45 8.67 0.89
N ALA A 991 14.84 8.20 2.00
CA ALA A 991 15.43 7.15 2.83
C ALA A 991 15.67 5.86 2.02
N HIS A 992 14.67 5.43 1.24
CA HIS A 992 14.79 4.27 0.34
C HIS A 992 15.86 4.48 -0.75
N PHE A 993 16.01 5.69 -1.29
CA PHE A 993 17.08 5.98 -2.24
C PHE A 993 18.47 5.78 -1.61
N ARG A 994 18.69 6.36 -0.43
CA ARG A 994 19.98 6.34 0.29
C ARG A 994 20.41 4.96 0.76
N MET A 995 19.51 4.14 1.29
CA MET A 995 19.89 2.83 1.83
C MET A 995 19.72 1.66 0.86
N TYR A 996 18.96 1.84 -0.23
CA TYR A 996 18.68 0.76 -1.18
C TYR A 996 19.05 1.12 -2.61
N LYS A 997 18.39 2.13 -3.22
CA LYS A 997 18.54 2.36 -4.67
C LYS A 997 19.98 2.66 -5.07
N GLN A 998 20.69 3.50 -4.32
CA GLN A 998 22.06 3.94 -4.68
C GLN A 998 23.11 2.82 -4.58
N ILE A 999 22.89 1.83 -3.72
CA ILE A 999 23.80 0.68 -3.51
C ILE A 999 23.29 -0.63 -4.13
N ARG A 1000 22.23 -0.57 -4.94
CA ARG A 1000 21.49 -1.74 -5.38
C ARG A 1000 22.35 -2.69 -6.22
N ALA A 1001 23.20 -2.16 -7.09
CA ALA A 1001 24.01 -2.98 -7.99
C ALA A 1001 25.08 -3.76 -7.20
N GLN A 1002 25.77 -3.08 -6.30
CA GLN A 1002 26.78 -3.64 -5.39
C GLN A 1002 26.16 -4.73 -4.51
N THR A 1003 25.03 -4.41 -3.88
CA THR A 1003 24.32 -5.32 -2.99
C THR A 1003 23.81 -6.55 -3.74
N ALA A 1004 23.26 -6.37 -4.95
CA ALA A 1004 22.81 -7.50 -5.77
C ALA A 1004 23.95 -8.42 -6.21
N SER A 1005 25.12 -7.87 -6.56
CA SER A 1005 26.31 -8.67 -6.86
C SER A 1005 26.81 -9.43 -5.63
N PHE A 1006 26.87 -8.76 -4.47
CA PHE A 1006 27.26 -9.40 -3.20
C PHE A 1006 26.32 -10.55 -2.83
N ILE A 1007 25.00 -10.32 -2.88
CA ILE A 1007 23.98 -11.34 -2.60
C ILE A 1007 24.11 -12.51 -3.57
N ARG A 1008 24.37 -12.26 -4.86
CA ARG A 1008 24.56 -13.32 -5.85
C ARG A 1008 25.73 -14.24 -5.47
N GLY A 1009 26.86 -13.65 -5.07
CA GLY A 1009 28.00 -14.39 -4.57
C GLY A 1009 27.68 -15.16 -3.29
N PHE A 1010 27.03 -14.50 -2.35
CA PHE A 1010 26.68 -15.07 -1.05
C PHE A 1010 25.75 -16.28 -1.18
N TYR A 1011 24.68 -16.14 -1.96
CA TYR A 1011 23.71 -17.21 -2.23
C TYR A 1011 24.21 -18.28 -3.20
N SER A 1012 25.36 -18.09 -3.85
CA SER A 1012 25.98 -19.15 -4.65
C SER A 1012 26.57 -20.27 -3.78
N ILE A 1013 26.86 -19.97 -2.51
CA ILE A 1013 27.43 -20.91 -1.54
C ILE A 1013 26.37 -21.33 -0.51
N LEU A 1014 25.62 -20.37 0.03
CA LEU A 1014 24.59 -20.62 1.05
C LEU A 1014 23.19 -20.64 0.46
N ASN A 1015 22.36 -21.59 0.89
CA ASN A 1015 20.96 -21.61 0.49
C ASN A 1015 20.18 -20.48 1.21
N PRO A 1016 19.49 -19.58 0.48
CA PRO A 1016 18.69 -18.51 1.07
C PRO A 1016 17.59 -19.00 2.01
N ASP A 1017 17.00 -20.18 1.77
CA ASP A 1017 15.97 -20.75 2.65
C ASP A 1017 16.53 -21.10 4.05
N TRP A 1018 17.82 -21.46 4.15
CA TRP A 1018 18.47 -21.71 5.44
C TRP A 1018 18.73 -20.41 6.21
N LEU A 1019 18.93 -19.29 5.50
CA LEU A 1019 19.20 -17.99 6.10
C LEU A 1019 17.92 -17.27 6.51
N ALA A 1020 16.81 -17.55 5.83
CA ALA A 1020 15.50 -16.94 6.09
C ALA A 1020 15.02 -17.12 7.55
N MET A 1021 15.55 -18.13 8.26
CA MET A 1021 15.22 -18.42 9.65
C MET A 1021 15.82 -17.45 10.69
N PHE A 1022 16.77 -16.59 10.29
CA PHE A 1022 17.46 -15.65 11.17
C PHE A 1022 16.97 -14.22 10.97
N SER A 1023 16.84 -13.43 12.02
CA SER A 1023 16.71 -11.96 11.91
C SER A 1023 18.02 -11.31 11.41
N PRO A 1024 18.02 -10.03 10.99
CA PRO A 1024 19.25 -9.33 10.66
C PRO A 1024 20.29 -9.34 11.79
N SER A 1025 19.86 -9.11 13.04
CA SER A 1025 20.75 -9.17 14.21
C SER A 1025 21.28 -10.58 14.47
N GLU A 1026 20.45 -11.61 14.29
CA GLU A 1026 20.87 -13.01 14.40
C GLU A 1026 21.84 -13.41 13.29
N LEU A 1027 21.66 -12.92 12.05
CA LEU A 1027 22.61 -13.12 10.97
C LEU A 1027 23.96 -12.46 11.26
N GLN A 1028 23.96 -11.24 11.84
CA GLN A 1028 25.20 -10.61 12.30
C GLN A 1028 25.93 -11.50 13.32
N THR A 1029 25.19 -12.07 14.27
CA THR A 1029 25.71 -13.01 15.26
C THR A 1029 26.21 -14.30 14.59
N LEU A 1030 25.53 -14.80 13.55
CA LEU A 1030 26.00 -15.95 12.77
C LEU A 1030 27.35 -15.68 12.07
N ILE A 1031 27.54 -14.47 11.53
CA ILE A 1031 28.77 -14.05 10.85
C ILE A 1031 29.90 -13.77 11.84
N SER A 1032 29.60 -13.01 12.90
CA SER A 1032 30.61 -12.45 13.81
C SER A 1032 30.69 -13.15 15.16
N GLY A 1033 29.96 -14.24 15.39
CA GLY A 1033 29.96 -14.91 16.68
C GLY A 1033 29.28 -14.11 17.78
N ASP A 1034 29.24 -14.67 18.99
CA ASP A 1034 28.55 -14.03 20.10
C ASP A 1034 29.31 -12.78 20.57
N SER A 1035 28.55 -11.73 20.88
CA SER A 1035 29.06 -10.47 21.43
C SER A 1035 29.33 -10.52 22.93
N SER A 1036 28.97 -11.63 23.58
CA SER A 1036 29.24 -11.85 25.01
C SER A 1036 30.74 -11.98 25.30
N SER A 1037 31.15 -11.52 26.48
CA SER A 1037 32.50 -11.76 26.99
C SER A 1037 32.78 -13.26 27.05
N MET A 1038 33.99 -13.67 26.70
CA MET A 1038 34.41 -15.08 26.76
C MET A 1038 34.08 -15.71 28.11
N ASP A 1039 33.23 -16.74 28.11
CA ASP A 1039 33.01 -17.57 29.28
C ASP A 1039 34.23 -18.48 29.53
N ILE A 1040 35.06 -18.05 30.47
CA ILE A 1040 36.29 -18.75 30.86
C ILE A 1040 35.97 -20.12 31.48
N ASP A 1041 34.83 -20.25 32.17
CA ASP A 1041 34.46 -21.48 32.84
C ASP A 1041 33.96 -22.52 31.82
N ASP A 1042 33.19 -22.09 30.81
CA ASP A 1042 32.81 -22.93 29.67
C ASP A 1042 34.03 -23.38 28.85
N LEU A 1043 34.97 -22.45 28.55
CA LEU A 1043 36.22 -22.78 27.86
C LEU A 1043 37.02 -23.82 28.65
N ARG A 1044 37.17 -23.61 29.97
CA ARG A 1044 37.91 -24.52 30.86
C ARG A 1044 37.25 -25.90 30.94
N GLN A 1045 35.93 -25.96 31.02
CA GLN A 1045 35.16 -27.21 31.08
C GLN A 1045 35.39 -28.08 29.85
N HIS A 1046 35.55 -27.45 28.68
CA HIS A 1046 35.72 -28.13 27.40
C HIS A 1046 37.18 -28.19 26.91
N THR A 1047 38.15 -27.81 27.76
CA THR A 1047 39.58 -27.89 27.44
C THR A 1047 40.14 -29.29 27.66
N ARG A 1048 40.84 -29.82 26.65
CA ARG A 1048 41.64 -31.06 26.75
C ARG A 1048 43.07 -30.74 27.17
N TYR A 1049 43.71 -31.63 27.91
CA TYR A 1049 45.09 -31.47 28.36
C TYR A 1049 45.96 -32.62 27.85
N SER A 1050 47.21 -32.32 27.45
CA SER A 1050 48.16 -33.32 26.96
C SER A 1050 49.61 -32.99 27.36
N GLY A 1051 50.52 -33.94 27.14
CA GLY A 1051 51.95 -33.76 27.45
C GLY A 1051 52.29 -33.70 28.94
N GLY A 1052 51.44 -34.22 29.83
CA GLY A 1052 51.65 -34.21 31.28
C GLY A 1052 50.91 -33.09 32.03
N PHE A 1053 50.26 -32.16 31.32
CA PHE A 1053 49.29 -31.25 31.94
C PHE A 1053 47.95 -31.92 32.19
N HIS A 1054 47.27 -31.47 33.24
CA HIS A 1054 45.91 -31.83 33.62
C HIS A 1054 45.26 -30.64 34.33
N SER A 1055 43.93 -30.67 34.51
CA SER A 1055 43.13 -29.55 35.05
C SER A 1055 43.60 -29.00 36.41
N ASN A 1056 44.27 -29.83 37.22
CA ASN A 1056 44.78 -29.48 38.55
C ASN A 1056 46.26 -29.09 38.56
N HIS A 1057 46.97 -29.11 37.43
CA HIS A 1057 48.38 -28.74 37.35
C HIS A 1057 48.59 -27.25 37.70
N ARG A 1058 49.68 -26.89 38.41
CA ARG A 1058 49.90 -25.52 38.93
C ARG A 1058 49.85 -24.45 37.84
N VAL A 1059 50.51 -24.69 36.70
CA VAL A 1059 50.60 -23.75 35.58
C VAL A 1059 49.25 -23.57 34.90
N ILE A 1060 48.43 -24.62 34.85
CA ILE A 1060 47.08 -24.57 34.30
C ILE A 1060 46.15 -23.75 35.20
N ARG A 1061 46.23 -23.91 36.53
CA ARG A 1061 45.48 -23.05 37.46
C ARG A 1061 45.89 -21.59 37.32
N TRP A 1062 47.19 -21.32 37.22
CA TRP A 1062 47.70 -19.97 36.98
C TRP A 1062 47.18 -19.38 35.69
N LEU A 1063 47.16 -20.13 34.58
CA LEU A 1063 46.60 -19.69 33.30
C LEU A 1063 45.15 -19.25 33.47
N TRP A 1064 44.29 -20.09 34.04
CA TRP A 1064 42.88 -19.76 34.25
C TRP A 1064 42.67 -18.58 35.20
N ASP A 1065 43.49 -18.47 36.26
CA ASP A 1065 43.44 -17.33 37.17
C ASP A 1065 43.87 -16.02 36.51
N ILE A 1066 44.88 -16.07 35.62
CA ILE A 1066 45.34 -14.92 34.84
C ILE A 1066 44.23 -14.48 33.87
N LEU A 1067 43.67 -15.39 33.09
CA LEU A 1067 42.57 -15.08 32.16
C LEU A 1067 41.34 -14.49 32.88
N ARG A 1068 41.01 -14.99 34.09
CA ARG A 1068 39.84 -14.55 34.86
C ARG A 1068 40.06 -13.21 35.56
N ARG A 1069 41.24 -12.97 36.16
CA ARG A 1069 41.45 -11.83 37.08
C ARG A 1069 42.40 -10.75 36.56
N ASP A 1070 43.31 -11.10 35.66
CA ASP A 1070 44.37 -10.19 35.20
C ASP A 1070 44.16 -9.65 33.78
N PHE A 1071 43.38 -10.36 32.95
CA PHE A 1071 43.08 -9.96 31.57
C PHE A 1071 41.70 -9.32 31.49
N ASP A 1072 41.63 -8.20 30.77
CA ASP A 1072 40.37 -7.55 30.38
C ASP A 1072 39.72 -8.27 29.18
N ASP A 1073 38.53 -7.84 28.76
CA ASP A 1073 37.81 -8.50 27.65
C ASP A 1073 38.56 -8.41 26.31
N ARG A 1074 39.36 -7.35 26.11
CA ARG A 1074 40.21 -7.21 24.91
C ARG A 1074 41.35 -8.22 24.94
N GLU A 1075 42.05 -8.36 26.05
CA GLU A 1075 43.12 -9.33 26.24
C GLU A 1075 42.61 -10.77 26.17
N ARG A 1076 41.39 -11.05 26.68
CA ARG A 1076 40.72 -12.36 26.51
C ARG A 1076 40.41 -12.64 25.04
N SER A 1077 39.87 -11.67 24.32
CA SER A 1077 39.65 -11.77 22.86
C SER A 1077 40.96 -12.03 22.10
N LEU A 1078 42.04 -11.33 22.45
CA LEU A 1078 43.37 -11.56 21.86
C LEU A 1078 43.92 -12.95 22.19
N PHE A 1079 43.72 -13.44 23.42
CA PHE A 1079 44.06 -14.81 23.79
C PHE A 1079 43.27 -15.83 22.95
N LEU A 1080 41.97 -15.63 22.77
CA LEU A 1080 41.17 -16.52 21.92
C LEU A 1080 41.68 -16.52 20.50
N LYS A 1081 42.00 -15.34 19.97
CA LYS A 1081 42.53 -15.18 18.63
C LYS A 1081 43.88 -15.87 18.51
N PHE A 1082 44.72 -15.75 19.52
CA PHE A 1082 46.02 -16.41 19.56
C PHE A 1082 45.89 -17.94 19.51
N VAL A 1083 44.92 -18.53 20.22
CA VAL A 1083 44.77 -19.99 20.28
C VAL A 1083 43.85 -20.60 19.22
N THR A 1084 42.93 -19.83 18.65
CA THR A 1084 41.89 -20.33 17.73
C THR A 1084 41.79 -19.56 16.41
N SER A 1085 42.52 -18.46 16.22
CA SER A 1085 42.32 -17.46 15.16
C SER A 1085 40.97 -16.72 15.19
N CYS A 1086 40.08 -16.99 16.15
CA CYS A 1086 38.84 -16.24 16.34
C CYS A 1086 38.95 -15.29 17.53
N SER A 1087 38.55 -14.02 17.39
CA SER A 1087 38.47 -13.07 18.51
C SER A 1087 37.25 -13.29 19.42
N ARG A 1088 36.23 -14.01 18.92
CA ARG A 1088 34.94 -14.19 19.60
C ARG A 1088 34.60 -15.66 19.82
N PRO A 1089 33.86 -15.98 20.91
CA PRO A 1089 33.53 -17.36 21.24
C PRO A 1089 32.56 -17.98 20.22
N PRO A 1090 32.55 -19.32 20.08
CA PRO A 1090 31.57 -20.02 19.25
C PRO A 1090 30.14 -19.82 19.78
N LEU A 1091 29.18 -19.68 18.86
CA LEU A 1091 27.77 -19.39 19.15
C LEU A 1091 27.05 -20.36 20.09
N LEU A 1092 27.51 -21.61 20.17
CA LEU A 1092 26.90 -22.65 20.99
C LEU A 1092 27.81 -23.05 22.16
N GLY A 1093 28.73 -22.16 22.55
CA GLY A 1093 29.76 -22.42 23.56
C GLY A 1093 30.93 -23.25 23.04
N PHE A 1094 31.94 -23.41 23.88
CA PHE A 1094 33.20 -24.07 23.54
C PHE A 1094 33.10 -25.59 23.38
N ALA A 1095 32.01 -26.20 23.83
CA ALA A 1095 31.67 -27.60 23.52
C ALA A 1095 31.59 -27.87 22.01
N ASN A 1096 31.23 -26.85 21.23
CA ASN A 1096 31.07 -26.92 19.78
C ASN A 1096 32.27 -26.36 19.02
N LEU A 1097 33.41 -26.15 19.69
CA LEU A 1097 34.66 -25.79 19.03
C LEU A 1097 35.27 -27.05 18.42
N GLU A 1098 35.48 -27.04 17.10
CA GLU A 1098 36.04 -28.16 16.36
C GLU A 1098 37.32 -27.74 15.63
N PRO A 1099 38.46 -28.41 15.88
CA PRO A 1099 38.71 -29.40 16.94
C PRO A 1099 38.61 -28.79 18.37
N PRO A 1100 38.40 -29.60 19.43
CA PRO A 1100 38.30 -29.08 20.80
C PRO A 1100 39.58 -28.38 21.27
N PHE A 1101 39.44 -27.31 22.06
CA PHE A 1101 40.59 -26.58 22.60
C PHE A 1101 41.49 -27.50 23.45
N CYS A 1102 42.79 -27.50 23.18
CA CYS A 1102 43.76 -28.37 23.82
C CYS A 1102 44.94 -27.57 24.36
N ILE A 1103 45.43 -27.92 25.55
CA ILE A 1103 46.66 -27.36 26.11
C ILE A 1103 47.68 -28.49 26.27
N ARG A 1104 48.83 -28.35 25.61
CA ARG A 1104 49.93 -29.31 25.67
C ARG A 1104 51.12 -28.72 26.42
N CYS A 1105 51.64 -29.45 27.40
CA CYS A 1105 52.93 -29.11 27.98
C CYS A 1105 54.05 -29.39 26.97
N VAL A 1106 54.94 -28.42 26.77
CA VAL A 1106 56.18 -28.63 26.03
C VAL A 1106 57.30 -28.88 27.03
N HIS A 1107 57.92 -30.07 26.95
CA HIS A 1107 59.10 -30.43 27.72
C HIS A 1107 60.31 -30.24 26.82
N TYR A 1108 61.33 -29.56 27.32
CA TYR A 1108 62.61 -29.43 26.64
C TYR A 1108 63.63 -30.25 27.42
N THR A 1109 64.11 -31.34 26.81
CA THR A 1109 65.41 -31.91 27.14
C THR A 1109 66.47 -31.04 26.46
N ASN A 1110 67.57 -30.75 27.16
CA ASN A 1110 68.71 -30.04 26.59
C ASN A 1110 69.44 -30.97 25.61
N GLU A 1111 68.89 -31.18 24.41
CA GLU A 1111 69.47 -32.08 23.39
C GLU A 1111 69.88 -31.36 22.09
N ASP A 1112 69.75 -30.04 22.00
CA ASP A 1112 70.13 -29.29 20.78
C ASP A 1112 71.59 -28.79 20.78
N GLN A 1113 72.47 -29.36 21.61
CA GLN A 1113 73.92 -29.31 21.43
C GLN A 1113 74.51 -30.66 21.82
N ASP A 1114 74.62 -31.59 20.86
CA ASP A 1114 75.75 -32.52 20.77
C ASP A 1114 75.63 -33.35 19.48
N VAL A 1115 76.29 -32.88 18.42
CA VAL A 1115 76.77 -33.76 17.35
C VAL A 1115 78.06 -34.37 17.88
N GLY A 1116 78.03 -35.64 18.27
CA GLY A 1116 79.26 -36.41 18.49
C GLY A 1116 79.16 -37.47 19.57
N ASP A 1117 79.02 -38.73 19.13
CA ASP A 1117 79.29 -39.93 19.92
C ASP A 1117 80.62 -39.81 20.67
N THR A 1118 80.58 -39.67 22.00
CA THR A 1118 81.70 -40.04 22.85
C THR A 1118 81.22 -40.68 24.14
N LEU A 1119 82.00 -41.67 24.61
CA LEU A 1119 81.85 -42.49 25.82
C LEU A 1119 81.63 -41.69 27.14
N GLY A 1120 81.67 -40.36 27.12
CA GLY A 1120 81.38 -39.50 28.27
C GLY A 1120 79.90 -39.38 28.63
N SER A 1121 78.97 -39.58 27.69
CA SER A 1121 77.53 -39.38 27.94
C SER A 1121 76.88 -40.47 28.81
N VAL A 1122 77.46 -41.68 28.85
CA VAL A 1122 76.97 -42.77 29.70
C VAL A 1122 77.37 -42.58 31.17
N LEU A 1123 78.50 -41.91 31.45
CA LEU A 1123 78.93 -41.61 32.82
C LEU A 1123 78.17 -40.43 33.44
N LYS A 1124 77.72 -39.47 32.63
CA LYS A 1124 76.99 -38.27 33.11
C LYS A 1124 75.55 -38.59 33.57
N GLY A 1125 74.97 -39.69 33.09
CA GLY A 1125 73.66 -40.19 33.54
C GLY A 1125 73.68 -40.93 34.88
N PHE A 1126 74.85 -41.43 35.32
CA PHE A 1126 74.98 -42.26 36.53
C PHE A 1126 75.38 -41.50 37.80
N LEU A 1127 76.00 -40.31 37.69
CA LEU A 1127 76.34 -39.46 38.83
C LEU A 1127 75.48 -38.20 38.80
N GLY A 1128 74.39 -38.24 39.57
CA GLY A 1128 73.49 -37.11 39.78
C GLY A 1128 74.22 -35.92 40.38
N VAL A 1129 74.61 -34.96 39.54
CA VAL A 1129 75.13 -33.66 39.95
C VAL A 1129 74.11 -32.58 39.59
N VAL A 1130 73.69 -31.85 40.63
CA VAL A 1130 72.72 -30.76 40.62
C VAL A 1130 73.19 -29.63 39.70
N GLY A 1131 72.69 -29.61 38.46
CA GLY A 1131 72.81 -28.49 37.53
C GLY A 1131 71.66 -27.49 37.74
N ARG A 1132 72.01 -26.21 37.89
CA ARG A 1132 71.09 -25.07 38.02
C ARG A 1132 70.03 -25.08 36.91
N ARG A 1133 68.75 -24.94 37.28
CA ARG A 1133 67.63 -24.74 36.36
C ARG A 1133 67.71 -23.33 35.76
N GLU A 1134 68.19 -23.20 34.53
CA GLU A 1134 68.02 -21.97 33.75
C GLU A 1134 66.54 -21.75 33.42
N GLU A 1135 66.13 -20.47 33.45
CA GLU A 1135 64.76 -20.04 33.27
C GLU A 1135 64.23 -20.38 31.86
N VAL A 1136 63.01 -20.92 31.80
CA VAL A 1136 62.31 -21.23 30.54
C VAL A 1136 62.02 -19.90 29.80
N SER A 1137 62.96 -19.48 28.95
CA SER A 1137 62.93 -18.18 28.25
C SER A 1137 61.93 -18.12 27.09
N ARG A 1138 61.46 -19.28 26.61
CA ARG A 1138 60.57 -19.42 25.44
C ARG A 1138 59.15 -18.91 25.73
N LEU A 1139 58.55 -18.31 24.71
CA LEU A 1139 57.16 -17.84 24.70
C LEU A 1139 56.18 -19.02 24.53
N PRO A 1140 54.93 -18.89 25.01
CA PRO A 1140 53.90 -19.84 24.61
C PRO A 1140 53.67 -19.74 23.09
N THR A 1141 53.41 -20.86 22.44
CA THR A 1141 53.07 -20.91 21.02
C THR A 1141 51.71 -21.56 20.82
N ALA A 1142 51.07 -21.28 19.69
CA ALA A 1142 49.76 -21.84 19.36
C ALA A 1142 49.81 -22.56 18.02
N SER A 1143 48.92 -23.54 17.85
CA SER A 1143 48.61 -24.15 16.55
C SER A 1143 47.11 -24.03 16.37
N THR A 1144 46.69 -22.93 15.75
CA THR A 1144 45.28 -22.52 15.63
C THR A 1144 44.46 -23.51 14.83
N CYS A 1145 45.07 -24.24 13.87
CA CYS A 1145 44.47 -25.37 13.15
C CYS A 1145 43.88 -26.44 14.09
N PHE A 1146 44.52 -26.63 15.25
CA PHE A 1146 44.15 -27.65 16.24
C PHE A 1146 43.52 -27.07 17.49
N ASN A 1147 43.27 -25.76 17.53
CA ASN A 1147 42.94 -25.03 18.75
C ASN A 1147 43.89 -25.44 19.90
N LEU A 1148 45.20 -25.49 19.62
CA LEU A 1148 46.21 -26.05 20.52
C LEU A 1148 47.10 -24.95 21.09
N LEU A 1149 47.13 -24.80 22.41
CA LEU A 1149 48.11 -24.00 23.12
C LEU A 1149 49.28 -24.88 23.57
N LYS A 1150 50.46 -24.62 23.03
CA LYS A 1150 51.73 -25.22 23.48
C LYS A 1150 52.30 -24.34 24.58
N LEU A 1151 52.18 -24.81 25.81
CA LEU A 1151 52.49 -24.02 27.00
C LEU A 1151 53.71 -24.60 27.74
N PRO A 1152 54.80 -23.84 27.89
CA PRO A 1152 55.93 -24.27 28.71
C PRO A 1152 55.57 -24.39 30.21
N ASN A 1153 56.26 -25.26 30.94
CA ASN A 1153 56.08 -25.42 32.38
C ASN A 1153 56.78 -24.29 33.16
N TYR A 1154 56.22 -23.09 33.12
CA TYR A 1154 56.79 -21.90 33.79
C TYR A 1154 56.98 -22.10 35.29
N SER A 1155 58.06 -21.51 35.81
CA SER A 1155 58.46 -21.58 37.23
C SER A 1155 57.62 -20.69 38.14
N SER A 1156 57.02 -19.61 37.61
CA SER A 1156 56.20 -18.65 38.37
C SER A 1156 54.97 -18.16 37.59
N ARG A 1157 53.93 -17.75 38.33
CA ARG A 1157 52.70 -17.14 37.77
C ARG A 1157 52.99 -15.84 37.02
N SER A 1158 53.91 -15.02 37.53
CA SER A 1158 54.31 -13.74 36.91
C SER A 1158 54.97 -13.96 35.56
N ALA A 1159 55.89 -14.93 35.46
CA ALA A 1159 56.53 -15.28 34.19
C ALA A 1159 55.51 -15.76 33.15
N LEU A 1160 54.56 -16.61 33.54
CA LEU A 1160 53.46 -17.03 32.66
C LEU A 1160 52.64 -15.83 32.18
N LYS A 1161 52.24 -14.92 33.09
CA LYS A 1161 51.43 -13.74 32.75
C LYS A 1161 52.13 -12.83 31.75
N GLU A 1162 53.39 -12.47 32.01
CA GLU A 1162 54.16 -11.56 31.16
C GLU A 1162 54.43 -12.16 29.78
N LYS A 1163 54.87 -13.42 29.73
CA LYS A 1163 55.15 -14.13 28.47
C LYS A 1163 53.90 -14.39 27.65
N LEU A 1164 52.77 -14.72 28.30
CA LEU A 1164 51.49 -14.88 27.61
C LEU A 1164 50.98 -13.56 27.05
N ARG A 1165 51.02 -12.49 27.85
CA ARG A 1165 50.62 -11.14 27.41
C ARG A 1165 51.48 -10.64 26.25
N TYR A 1166 52.78 -10.91 26.27
CA TYR A 1166 53.65 -10.62 25.14
C TYR A 1166 53.23 -11.40 23.89
N ALA A 1167 53.08 -12.72 24.00
CA ALA A 1167 52.73 -13.59 22.87
C ALA A 1167 51.42 -13.20 22.18
N ILE A 1168 50.35 -12.91 22.94
CA ILE A 1168 49.05 -12.54 22.36
C ILE A 1168 49.05 -11.14 21.70
N ASN A 1169 50.02 -10.27 22.02
CA ASN A 1169 50.15 -8.92 21.46
C ASN A 1169 51.19 -8.82 20.33
N SER A 1170 51.98 -9.87 20.10
CA SER A 1170 53.12 -9.84 19.16
C SER A 1170 52.71 -9.80 17.69
N HIS A 1171 51.46 -10.13 17.35
CA HIS A 1171 50.92 -10.23 15.97
C HIS A 1171 51.73 -11.12 15.00
N ALA A 1172 52.72 -11.86 15.49
CA ALA A 1172 53.54 -12.75 14.67
C ALA A 1172 52.69 -13.95 14.24
N GLY A 1173 52.63 -14.20 12.93
CA GLY A 1173 51.96 -15.36 12.34
C GLY A 1173 52.74 -16.66 12.57
N PHE A 1174 52.62 -17.61 11.62
CA PHE A 1174 53.38 -18.88 11.65
C PHE A 1174 54.91 -18.72 11.63
N GLU A 1175 55.44 -17.51 11.45
CA GLU A 1175 56.87 -17.20 11.36
C GLU A 1175 57.67 -17.49 12.64
N LEU A 1176 57.04 -17.61 13.81
CA LEU A 1176 57.71 -17.85 15.11
C LEU A 1176 57.50 -19.28 15.67
N SER A 1177 56.83 -20.18 14.93
CA SER A 1177 56.48 -21.52 15.43
C SER A 1177 57.47 -22.63 15.11
#